data_AF-A0A3D3JWV8-F1
#
_entry.id   AF-A0A3D3JWV8-F1
#
_cell.length_a   1.000
_cell.length_b   1.000
_cell.length_c   1.000
_cell.angle_alpha   90.00
_cell.angle_beta   90.00
_cell.angle_gamma   90.00
#
_symmetry.space_group_name_H-M   'P 1'
#
loop_
_entity.id
_entity.type
_entity.pdbx_description
1 polymer ?
#
loop_
_entity_poly.entity_id
_entity_poly.type
_entity_poly.pdbx_seq_one_letter_code
_entity_poly.pdbx_strand_id
1 'polypeptide(L)'
;MKKLWLVVALAAIGGEVGAAEVSISFEQGQGFPAAGGKFTDAGTPEGVVAKWTNESSAPNYWGTHVSTSKSTPKPISGMQVGSFGFGGHGITVGAMHLGTSAGTANYSLKRFHWAYRGNGNSRPGGNAYLELEYFNLLGKSIGKERFQGGLDDEWLAKFTPAKANVPAGRGLSKVIFRGVPPDSMNGSGSFFLDDVVLLELKPKQMLTLVKGGRATATIVTPANPGKWTNEAVKWLQEYVQKATGAKLSAITEDMAAPSGALISVGQTRMAARDGIDSSGLKYDGCKLIVKENVLYLLGLDDPELDVQAVPGDGSSSQPCDWVGARGTCRAVIKFLEDFCGVRWFLPGPQGELVPQSEDIFVPQDLDEIFQPAFAYNGNRSPYDENVLGEPGKAIAALANNYRKAVKVAAGGHTYYAAVSQQKYGKTHPEYYALIGGERRNAEWTRESPYGHHLCSSNSDVKRLLVEHVRDRLDGGLDWKSIGQEDGYRRCQCPECEKLDNYRGFPTGMRWEEFQRTKLRDNPPERLFLLHKAVIDEVAKSHPDKMVMLMCYAPTAWPSKKINYFGDNVIGELMHMDPEYIEAWSGKVAGLAGFSVWFNTQCQMGLNLHMTAGETAERVQYLHGKGFVGLGLDPEAIWGLQGRVFYMAGRLMGDPSEDYKAIIEEYCNGVYGKASGTMTQFFDVLEARLRDVVPIDKNDISASGRNTRLPRWMNTPNLFLAQYPPAFLEQLEALIQKAEKEADTERTQGWVRLSRDQFDFIKLLTEMLIAYRTWQTKETPENWQELKVGVDAFEAYRLKIVTYPKAYTDIWWPGHGAFCKWLVGNLEDTGLAFYTTWDTRKKVVMKKGIRGMAMGYGTSFIKEPLTLNFDTED
;
A
#
# COMPACT_ATOMS: atom_id res chain seq x y z
N MET A 1 41.70 39.09 -11.08
CA MET A 1 41.82 38.05 -12.13
C MET A 1 40.84 36.93 -11.77
N LYS A 2 39.67 36.86 -12.42
CA LYS A 2 39.27 35.81 -13.41
C LYS A 2 39.30 34.38 -12.79
N LYS A 3 38.23 33.58 -12.66
CA LYS A 3 36.97 33.44 -13.40
C LYS A 3 35.89 32.75 -12.52
N LEU A 4 34.65 33.19 -12.73
CA LEU A 4 33.37 32.60 -12.35
C LEU A 4 33.19 31.22 -13.02
N TRP A 5 32.74 30.19 -12.30
CA TRP A 5 32.22 28.95 -12.90
C TRP A 5 30.69 28.95 -12.79
N LEU A 6 30.08 28.98 -13.97
CA LEU A 6 28.64 28.96 -14.23
C LEU A 6 28.17 27.50 -14.12
N VAL A 7 27.24 27.22 -13.21
CA VAL A 7 26.44 25.98 -13.25
C VAL A 7 25.36 26.19 -14.30
N VAL A 8 25.47 25.48 -15.42
CA VAL A 8 24.42 25.42 -16.44
C VAL A 8 23.33 24.51 -15.89
N ALA A 9 22.29 25.11 -15.32
CA ALA A 9 20.99 24.48 -15.22
C ALA A 9 20.38 24.48 -16.63
N LEU A 10 20.47 23.34 -17.32
CA LEU A 10 19.64 23.08 -18.49
C LEU A 10 18.21 22.84 -17.99
N ALA A 11 17.49 23.94 -17.76
CA ALA A 11 16.06 23.94 -17.91
C ALA A 11 15.79 23.56 -19.37
N ALA A 12 15.31 22.34 -19.60
CA ALA A 12 14.68 21.99 -20.86
C ALA A 12 13.40 22.83 -20.98
N ILE A 13 13.55 24.07 -21.45
CA ILE A 13 12.46 24.84 -22.05
C ILE A 13 12.22 24.19 -23.42
N GLY A 14 11.61 23.00 -23.39
CA GLY A 14 10.92 22.44 -24.53
C GLY A 14 9.55 23.11 -24.63
N GLY A 15 9.53 24.39 -25.00
CA GLY A 15 8.33 24.93 -25.62
C GLY A 15 8.15 24.14 -26.91
N GLU A 16 7.13 23.30 -27.01
CA GLU A 16 6.76 22.64 -28.26
C GLU A 16 6.43 23.73 -29.29
N VAL A 17 7.43 24.10 -30.08
CA VAL A 17 7.26 24.88 -31.30
C VAL A 17 6.56 23.95 -32.29
N GLY A 18 5.22 24.02 -32.33
CA GLY A 18 4.42 23.42 -33.41
C GLY A 18 3.11 22.71 -33.05
N ALA A 19 2.60 22.75 -31.81
CA ALA A 19 1.26 22.22 -31.51
C ALA A 19 0.17 23.24 -31.89
N ALA A 20 -0.82 22.83 -32.68
CA ALA A 20 -1.94 23.71 -33.04
C ALA A 20 -2.87 23.88 -31.81
N GLU A 21 -3.34 25.10 -31.57
CA GLU A 21 -4.37 25.34 -30.55
C GLU A 21 -5.75 25.17 -31.16
N VAL A 22 -6.60 24.39 -30.51
CA VAL A 22 -8.03 24.28 -30.86
C VAL A 22 -8.83 25.00 -29.78
N SER A 23 -9.52 26.06 -30.16
CA SER A 23 -10.41 26.79 -29.27
C SER A 23 -11.85 26.35 -29.48
N ILE A 24 -12.53 26.00 -28.41
CA ILE A 24 -13.97 25.70 -28.36
C ILE A 24 -14.65 26.93 -27.75
N SER A 25 -15.41 27.66 -28.57
CA SER A 25 -16.20 28.82 -28.16
C SER A 25 -17.67 28.42 -27.94
N PHE A 26 -18.36 29.09 -27.01
CA PHE A 26 -19.78 28.85 -26.72
C PHE A 26 -20.74 29.90 -27.33
N GLU A 27 -20.32 30.67 -28.34
CA GLU A 27 -21.10 31.72 -29.01
C GLU A 27 -22.14 31.22 -30.07
N GLN A 28 -23.29 31.91 -30.19
CA GLN A 28 -24.34 31.61 -31.17
C GLN A 28 -23.90 31.95 -32.60
N GLY A 29 -23.48 30.93 -33.34
CA GLY A 29 -22.89 31.06 -34.68
C GLY A 29 -21.65 30.20 -34.84
N GLN A 30 -21.11 29.69 -33.72
CA GLN A 30 -19.95 28.80 -33.65
C GLN A 30 -20.30 27.43 -33.01
N GLY A 31 -21.53 26.91 -33.21
CA GLY A 31 -21.81 25.47 -33.01
C GLY A 31 -22.67 25.04 -31.82
N PHE A 32 -23.44 25.93 -31.17
CA PHE A 32 -24.31 25.52 -30.06
C PHE A 32 -25.75 25.16 -30.52
N PRO A 33 -26.33 23.99 -30.11
CA PRO A 33 -27.73 23.65 -30.40
C PRO A 33 -28.71 24.21 -29.34
N ALA A 34 -29.96 24.44 -29.75
CA ALA A 34 -31.05 24.72 -28.82
C ALA A 34 -31.36 23.51 -27.90
N ALA A 35 -31.94 23.76 -26.72
CA ALA A 35 -32.20 22.75 -25.69
C ALA A 35 -32.89 21.48 -26.24
N GLY A 36 -32.22 20.34 -26.12
CA GLY A 36 -32.71 19.03 -26.58
C GLY A 36 -32.26 18.56 -27.98
N GLY A 37 -31.44 19.34 -28.71
CA GLY A 37 -30.89 18.95 -30.00
C GLY A 37 -29.62 18.08 -29.94
N LYS A 38 -29.39 17.25 -30.97
CA LYS A 38 -28.09 16.63 -31.25
C LYS A 38 -27.15 17.68 -31.90
N PHE A 39 -25.87 17.66 -31.55
CA PHE A 39 -24.84 18.52 -32.15
C PHE A 39 -24.70 18.24 -33.65
N THR A 40 -24.66 19.28 -34.47
CA THR A 40 -24.23 19.22 -35.87
C THR A 40 -23.32 20.42 -36.16
N ASP A 41 -22.28 20.17 -36.95
CA ASP A 41 -21.09 21.01 -37.12
C ASP A 41 -21.40 22.47 -37.46
N ALA A 42 -21.08 23.37 -36.53
CA ALA A 42 -20.88 24.78 -36.84
C ALA A 42 -19.92 25.51 -35.89
N GLY A 43 -18.94 24.85 -35.26
CA GLY A 43 -17.81 25.55 -34.58
C GLY A 43 -17.04 24.81 -33.49
N THR A 44 -17.24 23.50 -33.34
CA THR A 44 -16.16 22.58 -32.89
C THR A 44 -15.62 21.91 -34.16
N PRO A 45 -14.29 21.80 -34.40
CA PRO A 45 -13.81 21.01 -35.51
C PRO A 45 -14.31 19.56 -35.36
N GLU A 46 -14.77 18.95 -36.46
CA GLU A 46 -15.30 17.59 -36.45
C GLU A 46 -14.29 16.62 -35.82
N GLY A 47 -14.72 15.83 -34.83
CA GLY A 47 -13.87 14.83 -34.17
C GLY A 47 -13.05 15.28 -32.95
N VAL A 48 -13.07 16.56 -32.54
CA VAL A 48 -12.32 17.04 -31.35
C VAL A 48 -12.98 16.66 -30.03
N VAL A 49 -14.28 16.96 -29.89
CA VAL A 49 -15.10 16.56 -28.74
C VAL A 49 -16.10 15.52 -29.21
N ALA A 50 -15.96 14.29 -28.74
CA ALA A 50 -16.84 13.18 -29.09
C ALA A 50 -18.25 13.34 -28.48
N LYS A 51 -18.33 13.83 -27.23
CA LYS A 51 -19.60 14.16 -26.56
C LYS A 51 -19.38 14.97 -25.28
N TRP A 52 -20.43 15.64 -24.84
CA TRP A 52 -20.56 16.16 -23.48
C TRP A 52 -21.58 15.32 -22.70
N THR A 53 -21.29 14.97 -21.44
CA THR A 53 -22.21 14.25 -20.57
C THR A 53 -22.49 15.01 -19.28
N ASN A 54 -23.68 14.81 -18.73
CA ASN A 54 -24.02 15.20 -17.36
C ASN A 54 -23.87 13.96 -16.48
N GLU A 55 -23.02 14.03 -15.46
CA GLU A 55 -22.73 12.92 -14.54
C GLU A 55 -23.20 13.21 -13.10
N SER A 56 -24.02 14.25 -12.89
CA SER A 56 -24.62 14.52 -11.57
C SER A 56 -25.99 13.88 -11.37
N SER A 57 -26.36 13.68 -10.10
CA SER A 57 -27.71 13.32 -9.67
C SER A 57 -28.72 14.49 -9.76
N ALA A 58 -28.24 15.74 -9.77
CA ALA A 58 -29.06 16.93 -9.98
C ALA A 58 -29.40 17.12 -11.48
N PRO A 59 -30.64 17.53 -11.85
CA PRO A 59 -31.01 17.78 -13.23
C PRO A 59 -30.30 19.02 -13.75
N ASN A 60 -29.33 18.83 -14.65
CA ASN A 60 -28.64 19.92 -15.33
C ASN A 60 -29.09 20.01 -16.78
N TYR A 61 -29.31 21.23 -17.24
CA TYR A 61 -29.37 21.56 -18.65
C TYR A 61 -28.06 22.24 -19.04
N TRP A 62 -27.35 21.69 -20.03
CA TRP A 62 -26.35 22.44 -20.76
C TRP A 62 -27.09 23.42 -21.68
N GLY A 63 -26.84 24.72 -21.53
CA GLY A 63 -27.56 25.73 -22.30
C GLY A 63 -26.79 27.05 -22.42
N THR A 64 -27.10 27.81 -23.47
CA THR A 64 -26.64 29.20 -23.62
C THR A 64 -27.53 30.14 -22.83
N HIS A 65 -26.91 31.10 -22.15
CA HIS A 65 -27.64 32.11 -21.39
C HIS A 65 -27.49 33.48 -22.05
N VAL A 66 -28.61 34.13 -22.38
CA VAL A 66 -28.65 35.55 -22.76
C VAL A 66 -29.23 36.34 -21.59
N SER A 67 -28.44 37.22 -20.98
CA SER A 67 -28.91 38.06 -19.87
C SER A 67 -29.94 39.08 -20.36
N THR A 68 -31.19 38.99 -19.89
CA THR A 68 -32.29 39.91 -20.25
C THR A 68 -33.01 40.55 -19.06
N SER A 69 -32.47 40.45 -17.83
CA SER A 69 -33.10 41.06 -16.64
C SER A 69 -32.91 42.59 -16.62
N LYS A 70 -34.00 43.32 -16.36
CA LYS A 70 -34.03 44.80 -16.26
C LYS A 70 -33.31 45.37 -15.04
N SER A 71 -32.85 44.53 -14.10
CA SER A 71 -32.08 44.94 -12.92
C SER A 71 -30.67 44.34 -12.87
N THR A 72 -30.18 43.80 -13.99
CA THR A 72 -28.83 43.25 -14.13
C THR A 72 -27.91 44.15 -14.98
N PRO A 73 -26.58 44.13 -14.75
CA PRO A 73 -25.62 44.82 -15.60
C PRO A 73 -25.81 44.43 -17.07
N LYS A 74 -25.51 45.36 -17.98
CA LYS A 74 -25.52 45.08 -19.43
C LYS A 74 -24.64 43.86 -19.72
N PRO A 75 -25.06 42.96 -20.62
CA PRO A 75 -24.21 41.87 -21.08
C PRO A 75 -22.85 42.43 -21.50
N ILE A 76 -21.76 41.81 -21.07
CA ILE A 76 -20.46 41.99 -21.71
C ILE A 76 -20.72 41.66 -23.19
N SER A 77 -20.59 42.67 -24.04
CA SER A 77 -21.02 42.72 -25.44
C SER A 77 -21.33 41.37 -26.10
N GLY A 78 -22.60 40.97 -26.21
CA GLY A 78 -23.08 39.99 -27.20
C GLY A 78 -22.58 38.54 -27.11
N MET A 79 -21.77 38.11 -26.14
CA MET A 79 -21.24 36.74 -26.08
C MET A 79 -22.18 35.79 -25.32
N GLN A 80 -22.48 34.62 -25.88
CA GLN A 80 -23.20 33.53 -25.20
C GLN A 80 -22.19 32.62 -24.48
N VAL A 81 -22.48 32.27 -23.22
CA VAL A 81 -21.64 31.39 -22.38
C VAL A 81 -22.31 30.02 -22.19
N GLY A 82 -21.50 28.96 -22.12
CA GLY A 82 -21.96 27.61 -21.81
C GLY A 82 -22.22 27.46 -20.31
N SER A 83 -23.47 27.21 -19.91
CA SER A 83 -23.82 27.02 -18.49
C SER A 83 -24.09 25.56 -18.16
N PHE A 84 -23.70 25.12 -16.96
CA PHE A 84 -24.13 23.86 -16.36
C PHE A 84 -24.52 24.08 -14.89
N GLY A 85 -25.53 23.34 -14.41
CA GLY A 85 -26.12 23.55 -13.09
C GLY A 85 -27.18 24.66 -13.01
N PHE A 86 -27.83 25.01 -14.12
CA PHE A 86 -28.78 26.13 -14.16
C PHE A 86 -29.95 25.95 -13.16
N GLY A 87 -29.99 26.79 -12.10
CA GLY A 87 -31.06 26.78 -11.09
C GLY A 87 -31.09 25.55 -10.16
N GLY A 88 -30.08 24.69 -10.20
CA GLY A 88 -29.98 23.47 -9.39
C GLY A 88 -29.40 23.66 -7.98
N HIS A 89 -29.56 22.65 -7.12
CA HIS A 89 -28.93 22.57 -5.80
C HIS A 89 -27.92 21.40 -5.80
N GLY A 90 -26.77 21.56 -5.14
CA GLY A 90 -25.78 20.50 -4.96
C GLY A 90 -24.55 20.56 -5.89
N ILE A 91 -23.73 19.50 -5.85
CA ILE A 91 -22.54 19.36 -6.70
C ILE A 91 -22.96 19.03 -8.12
N THR A 92 -22.47 19.82 -9.07
CA THR A 92 -22.81 19.73 -10.48
C THR A 92 -21.63 19.14 -11.25
N VAL A 93 -21.84 18.08 -12.03
CA VAL A 93 -20.76 17.35 -12.71
C VAL A 93 -21.02 17.25 -14.21
N GLY A 94 -20.19 17.94 -14.98
CA GLY A 94 -20.17 17.89 -16.44
C GLY A 94 -18.91 17.20 -16.94
N ALA A 95 -18.97 16.42 -18.02
CA ALA A 95 -17.77 15.81 -18.60
C ALA A 95 -17.67 16.09 -20.11
N MET A 96 -16.48 16.48 -20.54
CA MET A 96 -16.06 16.60 -21.93
C MET A 96 -15.33 15.32 -22.35
N HIS A 97 -15.88 14.57 -23.30
CA HIS A 97 -15.22 13.40 -23.88
C HIS A 97 -14.53 13.84 -25.17
N LEU A 98 -13.22 13.71 -25.22
CA LEU A 98 -12.41 14.09 -26.37
C LEU A 98 -12.40 12.96 -27.40
N GLY A 99 -12.25 13.29 -28.69
CA GLY A 99 -12.12 12.30 -29.75
C GLY A 99 -10.83 11.49 -29.60
N THR A 100 -10.96 10.16 -29.71
CA THR A 100 -9.84 9.22 -29.53
C THR A 100 -9.65 8.29 -30.74
N SER A 101 -10.23 8.59 -31.90
CA SER A 101 -10.18 7.70 -33.07
C SER A 101 -8.80 7.72 -33.77
N ALA A 102 -8.35 6.52 -34.13
CA ALA A 102 -7.03 6.19 -34.69
C ALA A 102 -6.68 6.95 -35.99
N GLY A 103 -6.26 8.21 -35.87
CA GLY A 103 -5.80 9.02 -37.00
C GLY A 103 -6.01 10.53 -36.90
N THR A 104 -6.69 11.01 -35.85
CA THR A 104 -6.80 12.46 -35.57
C THR A 104 -6.07 12.77 -34.26
N ALA A 105 -5.48 13.95 -34.18
CA ALA A 105 -4.62 14.34 -33.07
C ALA A 105 -5.25 14.13 -31.68
N ASN A 106 -4.40 13.86 -30.69
CA ASN A 106 -4.85 13.72 -29.30
C ASN A 106 -4.86 15.09 -28.64
N TYR A 107 -5.88 15.43 -27.83
CA TYR A 107 -5.97 16.77 -27.25
C TYR A 107 -5.49 16.80 -25.80
N SER A 108 -4.79 17.86 -25.41
CA SER A 108 -4.53 18.19 -24.00
C SER A 108 -5.26 19.47 -23.63
N LEU A 109 -5.75 19.59 -22.39
CA LEU A 109 -6.36 20.84 -21.92
C LEU A 109 -5.26 21.86 -21.63
N LYS A 110 -5.29 23.01 -22.32
CA LYS A 110 -4.31 24.08 -22.12
C LYS A 110 -4.82 25.10 -21.12
N ARG A 111 -5.99 25.67 -21.42
CA ARG A 111 -6.62 26.72 -20.63
C ARG A 111 -8.11 26.75 -20.91
N PHE A 112 -8.85 27.39 -20.02
CA PHE A 112 -10.28 27.62 -20.18
C PHE A 112 -10.69 28.85 -19.37
N HIS A 113 -11.84 29.41 -19.71
CA HIS A 113 -12.45 30.50 -18.97
C HIS A 113 -13.71 30.01 -18.28
N TRP A 114 -13.84 30.30 -16.98
CA TRP A 114 -15.00 29.88 -16.21
C TRP A 114 -15.43 30.92 -15.16
N ALA A 115 -16.68 30.81 -14.70
CA ALA A 115 -17.24 31.63 -13.62
C ALA A 115 -18.35 30.88 -12.84
N TYR A 116 -18.71 31.38 -11.66
CA TYR A 116 -19.85 30.91 -10.87
C TYR A 116 -20.78 32.08 -10.49
N ARG A 117 -22.10 31.85 -10.52
CA ARG A 117 -23.13 32.80 -10.09
C ARG A 117 -24.18 32.10 -9.23
N GLY A 118 -24.34 32.49 -7.97
CA GLY A 118 -25.31 31.87 -7.06
C GLY A 118 -25.39 32.56 -5.71
N ASN A 119 -26.08 31.94 -4.74
CA ASN A 119 -26.17 32.46 -3.37
C ASN A 119 -24.85 32.24 -2.61
N GLY A 120 -24.39 33.26 -1.88
CA GLY A 120 -23.15 33.22 -1.08
C GLY A 120 -22.08 34.21 -1.55
N ASN A 121 -20.94 34.26 -0.82
CA ASN A 121 -19.83 35.16 -1.15
C ASN A 121 -19.10 34.68 -2.42
N SER A 122 -19.48 35.26 -3.54
CA SER A 122 -19.00 34.96 -4.90
C SER A 122 -17.85 35.88 -5.33
N ARG A 123 -17.24 36.65 -4.41
CA ARG A 123 -16.07 37.52 -4.68
C ARG A 123 -14.80 36.70 -4.94
N PRO A 124 -13.72 37.29 -5.51
CA PRO A 124 -12.42 36.63 -5.61
C PRO A 124 -11.96 36.14 -4.23
N GLY A 125 -11.70 34.82 -4.09
CA GLY A 125 -11.44 34.17 -2.80
C GLY A 125 -12.66 33.59 -2.08
N GLY A 126 -13.84 33.58 -2.71
CA GLY A 126 -15.07 32.94 -2.20
C GLY A 126 -14.99 31.41 -2.15
N ASN A 127 -15.92 30.76 -1.44
CA ASN A 127 -15.86 29.31 -1.17
C ASN A 127 -16.32 28.40 -2.32
N ALA A 128 -16.85 28.95 -3.41
CA ALA A 128 -17.18 28.19 -4.61
C ALA A 128 -15.91 27.80 -5.37
N TYR A 129 -15.89 26.60 -5.95
CA TYR A 129 -14.77 26.16 -6.77
C TYR A 129 -15.20 25.22 -7.89
N LEU A 130 -14.38 25.18 -8.92
CA LEU A 130 -14.45 24.23 -10.01
C LEU A 130 -13.27 23.25 -9.87
N GLU A 131 -13.57 21.98 -9.71
CA GLU A 131 -12.56 20.90 -9.74
C GLU A 131 -12.56 20.25 -11.12
N LEU A 132 -11.40 20.14 -11.73
CA LEU A 132 -11.18 19.39 -12.95
C LEU A 132 -10.55 18.04 -12.62
N GLU A 133 -10.92 17.01 -13.36
CA GLU A 133 -10.24 15.72 -13.36
C GLU A 133 -9.92 15.30 -14.79
N TYR A 134 -8.68 14.87 -15.01
CA TYR A 134 -8.16 14.53 -16.32
C TYR A 134 -8.06 13.02 -16.48
N PHE A 135 -8.47 12.51 -17.63
CA PHE A 135 -8.34 11.10 -17.96
C PHE A 135 -7.45 10.93 -19.19
N ASN A 136 -6.44 10.06 -19.11
CA ASN A 136 -5.59 9.73 -20.26
C ASN A 136 -6.38 8.97 -21.35
N LEU A 137 -5.74 8.69 -22.49
CA LEU A 137 -6.36 7.96 -23.60
C LEU A 137 -6.88 6.55 -23.25
N LEU A 138 -6.40 5.96 -22.14
CA LEU A 138 -6.84 4.66 -21.63
C LEU A 138 -8.01 4.79 -20.63
N GLY A 139 -8.53 5.99 -20.42
CA GLY A 139 -9.63 6.25 -19.50
C GLY A 139 -9.24 6.22 -18.01
N LYS A 140 -7.94 6.30 -17.69
CA LYS A 140 -7.44 6.38 -16.30
C LYS A 140 -7.32 7.85 -15.87
N SER A 141 -7.80 8.17 -14.67
CA SER A 141 -7.58 9.49 -14.07
C SER A 141 -6.08 9.72 -13.85
N ILE A 142 -5.57 10.87 -14.31
CA ILE A 142 -4.14 11.23 -14.25
C ILE A 142 -3.88 12.51 -13.44
N GLY A 143 -4.90 13.04 -12.77
CA GLY A 143 -4.77 14.20 -11.90
C GLY A 143 -6.08 14.94 -11.72
N LYS A 144 -6.18 15.65 -10.59
CA LYS A 144 -7.26 16.58 -10.28
C LYS A 144 -6.68 17.96 -10.01
N GLU A 145 -7.36 19.00 -10.47
CA GLU A 145 -6.99 20.39 -10.20
C GLU A 145 -8.18 21.17 -9.68
N ARG A 146 -7.96 22.01 -8.68
CA ARG A 146 -9.00 22.84 -8.10
C ARG A 146 -8.77 24.30 -8.45
N PHE A 147 -9.75 24.91 -9.08
CA PHE A 147 -9.78 26.31 -9.42
C PHE A 147 -10.81 27.00 -8.56
N GLN A 148 -10.37 27.97 -7.75
CA GLN A 148 -11.27 28.82 -7.00
C GLN A 148 -11.68 30.00 -7.90
N GLY A 149 -12.98 30.33 -7.93
CA GLY A 149 -13.50 31.31 -8.87
C GLY A 149 -14.63 32.13 -8.27
N GLY A 150 -14.92 33.26 -8.91
CA GLY A 150 -15.90 34.23 -8.46
C GLY A 150 -16.21 35.28 -9.51
N LEU A 151 -17.24 36.08 -9.25
CA LEU A 151 -17.49 37.34 -9.91
C LEU A 151 -16.39 38.34 -9.53
N ASP A 152 -16.19 39.38 -10.33
CA ASP A 152 -15.40 40.53 -9.89
C ASP A 152 -16.14 41.35 -8.82
N ASP A 153 -15.50 42.41 -8.34
CA ASP A 153 -16.03 43.26 -7.26
C ASP A 153 -17.35 43.96 -7.64
N GLU A 154 -17.68 44.03 -8.93
CA GLU A 154 -18.90 44.61 -9.49
C GLU A 154 -19.99 43.56 -9.79
N TRP A 155 -19.80 42.32 -9.33
CA TRP A 155 -20.68 41.18 -9.64
C TRP A 155 -20.74 40.81 -11.13
N LEU A 156 -19.70 41.16 -11.90
CA LEU A 156 -19.54 40.72 -13.29
C LEU A 156 -18.78 39.40 -13.33
N ALA A 157 -19.01 38.59 -14.37
CA ALA A 157 -18.28 37.34 -14.51
C ALA A 157 -16.78 37.62 -14.72
N LYS A 158 -15.94 37.16 -13.79
CA LYS A 158 -14.47 37.30 -13.91
C LYS A 158 -13.89 36.08 -14.62
N PHE A 159 -13.96 36.09 -15.94
CA PHE A 159 -13.34 35.08 -16.79
C PHE A 159 -11.82 35.32 -16.85
N THR A 160 -11.12 34.99 -15.77
CA THR A 160 -9.65 34.91 -15.79
C THR A 160 -9.26 33.55 -16.38
N PRO A 161 -8.30 33.48 -17.33
CA PRO A 161 -7.90 32.21 -17.91
C PRO A 161 -7.33 31.28 -16.84
N ALA A 162 -8.02 30.18 -16.59
CA ALA A 162 -7.51 29.07 -15.81
C ALA A 162 -6.55 28.26 -16.68
N LYS A 163 -5.27 28.22 -16.30
CA LYS A 163 -4.26 27.38 -16.97
C LYS A 163 -4.29 26.01 -16.33
N ALA A 164 -4.57 24.98 -17.13
CA ALA A 164 -4.51 23.61 -16.66
C ALA A 164 -3.05 23.16 -16.60
N ASN A 165 -2.67 22.50 -15.51
CA ASN A 165 -1.33 21.92 -15.32
C ASN A 165 -1.35 20.42 -15.63
N VAL A 166 -1.93 20.05 -16.76
CA VAL A 166 -1.77 18.70 -17.31
C VAL A 166 -0.30 18.54 -17.69
N PRO A 167 0.38 17.43 -17.33
CA PRO A 167 1.75 17.19 -17.74
C PRO A 167 1.88 17.41 -19.26
N ALA A 168 2.79 18.30 -19.67
CA ALA A 168 2.93 18.72 -21.06
C ALA A 168 3.06 17.50 -21.99
N GLY A 169 2.25 17.47 -23.07
CA GLY A 169 2.30 16.41 -24.09
C GLY A 169 1.45 15.16 -23.83
N ARG A 170 0.61 15.12 -22.77
CA ARG A 170 -0.31 13.99 -22.54
C ARG A 170 -1.69 14.20 -23.18
N GLY A 171 -2.08 13.24 -24.03
CA GLY A 171 -3.41 13.18 -24.63
C GLY A 171 -4.48 12.75 -23.63
N LEU A 172 -5.62 13.41 -23.68
CA LEU A 172 -6.75 13.19 -22.79
C LEU A 172 -7.89 12.52 -23.55
N SER A 173 -8.55 11.52 -22.94
CA SER A 173 -9.82 10.97 -23.45
C SER A 173 -11.02 11.72 -22.88
N LYS A 174 -10.89 12.27 -21.68
CA LYS A 174 -11.99 12.88 -20.95
C LYS A 174 -11.49 13.92 -19.95
N VAL A 175 -12.25 15.00 -19.80
CA VAL A 175 -12.08 16.00 -18.72
C VAL A 175 -13.42 16.12 -17.99
N ILE A 176 -13.42 15.89 -16.68
CA ILE A 176 -14.59 16.11 -15.82
C ILE A 176 -14.47 17.47 -15.17
N PHE A 177 -15.54 18.25 -15.21
CA PHE A 177 -15.74 19.54 -14.56
C PHE A 177 -16.75 19.37 -13.41
N ARG A 178 -16.30 19.53 -12.17
CA ARG A 178 -17.12 19.47 -10.95
C ARG A 178 -17.28 20.86 -10.36
N GLY A 179 -18.47 21.44 -10.51
CA GLY A 179 -18.85 22.70 -9.87
C GLY A 179 -19.36 22.46 -8.45
N VAL A 180 -18.68 23.04 -7.46
CA VAL A 180 -19.05 22.95 -6.05
C VAL A 180 -19.44 24.34 -5.52
N PRO A 181 -20.71 24.57 -5.15
CA PRO A 181 -21.15 25.85 -4.61
C PRO A 181 -20.62 26.07 -3.17
N PRO A 182 -20.70 27.30 -2.61
CA PRO A 182 -20.21 27.61 -1.27
C PRO A 182 -20.82 26.74 -0.15
N ASP A 183 -22.08 26.35 -0.31
CA ASP A 183 -22.78 25.36 0.51
C ASP A 183 -23.26 24.25 -0.44
N SER A 184 -22.63 23.07 -0.39
CA SER A 184 -22.96 21.95 -1.28
C SER A 184 -24.27 21.25 -0.93
N MET A 185 -24.86 21.52 0.24
CA MET A 185 -26.13 20.91 0.67
C MET A 185 -27.32 21.75 0.24
N ASN A 186 -27.21 23.08 0.31
CA ASN A 186 -28.34 24.00 0.07
C ASN A 186 -28.05 25.12 -0.95
N GLY A 187 -26.80 25.26 -1.40
CA GLY A 187 -26.39 26.32 -2.32
C GLY A 187 -26.97 26.11 -3.71
N SER A 188 -27.67 27.14 -4.20
CA SER A 188 -28.11 27.24 -5.58
C SER A 188 -27.21 28.19 -6.37
N GLY A 189 -26.96 27.85 -7.64
CA GLY A 189 -26.14 28.67 -8.52
C GLY A 189 -25.79 27.97 -9.82
N SER A 190 -25.13 28.68 -10.72
CA SER A 190 -24.79 28.20 -12.06
C SER A 190 -23.30 28.39 -12.32
N PHE A 191 -22.69 27.38 -12.92
CA PHE A 191 -21.32 27.41 -13.39
C PHE A 191 -21.32 27.71 -14.88
N PHE A 192 -20.40 28.58 -15.31
CA PHE A 192 -20.27 29.02 -16.68
C PHE A 192 -18.88 28.68 -17.21
N LEU A 193 -18.82 28.28 -18.48
CA LEU A 193 -17.64 28.18 -19.31
C LEU A 193 -17.81 29.16 -20.50
N ASP A 194 -16.76 29.92 -20.80
CA ASP A 194 -16.76 30.90 -21.90
C ASP A 194 -15.99 30.38 -23.12
N ASP A 195 -14.79 29.83 -22.88
CA ASP A 195 -14.07 29.03 -23.86
C ASP A 195 -13.28 27.90 -23.21
N VAL A 196 -12.96 26.89 -24.01
CA VAL A 196 -12.00 25.84 -23.70
C VAL A 196 -10.96 25.79 -24.80
N VAL A 197 -9.69 25.95 -24.45
CA VAL A 197 -8.57 25.86 -25.38
C VAL A 197 -7.79 24.58 -25.14
N LEU A 198 -7.73 23.78 -26.19
CA LEU A 198 -7.01 22.52 -26.27
C LEU A 198 -5.70 22.71 -27.04
N LEU A 199 -4.70 21.93 -26.69
CA LEU A 199 -3.51 21.71 -27.51
C LEU A 199 -3.73 20.44 -28.32
N GLU A 200 -3.69 20.57 -29.64
CA GLU A 200 -3.65 19.47 -30.57
C GLU A 200 -2.25 18.83 -30.52
N LEU A 201 -2.18 17.63 -29.95
CA LEU A 201 -0.96 16.83 -29.91
C LEU A 201 -0.89 16.01 -31.18
N LYS A 202 0.27 16.02 -31.84
CA LYS A 202 0.50 15.15 -33.00
C LYS A 202 0.12 13.69 -32.65
N PRO A 203 -0.61 12.97 -33.52
CA PRO A 203 -0.94 11.58 -33.28
C PRO A 203 0.35 10.81 -32.96
N LYS A 204 0.44 10.29 -31.73
CA LYS A 204 1.55 9.40 -31.37
C LYS A 204 1.40 8.14 -32.20
N GLN A 205 2.43 7.78 -32.95
CA GLN A 205 2.47 6.48 -33.61
C GLN A 205 2.35 5.40 -32.52
N MET A 206 1.57 4.35 -32.80
CA MET A 206 1.33 3.27 -31.84
C MET A 206 1.99 1.99 -32.34
N LEU A 207 2.69 1.30 -31.46
CA LEU A 207 3.13 -0.06 -31.68
C LEU A 207 1.97 -1.00 -31.32
N THR A 208 1.55 -1.82 -32.29
CA THR A 208 0.43 -2.76 -32.12
C THR A 208 0.95 -4.12 -31.67
N LEU A 209 0.48 -4.60 -30.52
CA LEU A 209 0.89 -5.88 -29.94
C LEU A 209 -0.17 -6.97 -30.12
N VAL A 210 -1.43 -6.57 -30.02
CA VAL A 210 -2.60 -7.40 -30.32
C VAL A 210 -3.59 -6.56 -31.12
N LYS A 211 -4.19 -7.14 -32.17
CA LYS A 211 -5.23 -6.50 -32.98
C LYS A 211 -6.36 -7.48 -33.28
N GLY A 212 -7.60 -7.12 -32.97
CA GLY A 212 -8.78 -7.93 -33.25
C GLY A 212 -8.69 -9.34 -32.62
N GLY A 213 -8.18 -9.43 -31.40
CA GLY A 213 -7.96 -10.69 -30.68
C GLY A 213 -6.85 -11.58 -31.24
N ARG A 214 -5.98 -11.05 -32.12
CA ARG A 214 -4.87 -11.78 -32.74
C ARG A 214 -3.54 -11.14 -32.35
N ALA A 215 -2.58 -12.00 -31.99
CA ALA A 215 -1.21 -11.58 -31.70
C ALA A 215 -0.56 -11.00 -32.97
N THR A 216 -0.05 -9.77 -32.88
CA THR A 216 0.75 -9.12 -33.93
C THR A 216 2.21 -8.97 -33.54
N ALA A 217 2.52 -9.21 -32.25
CA ALA A 217 3.86 -9.19 -31.73
C ALA A 217 4.35 -10.58 -31.30
N THR A 218 5.68 -10.74 -31.29
CA THR A 218 6.36 -11.93 -30.75
C THR A 218 7.26 -11.53 -29.58
N ILE A 219 7.20 -12.29 -28.49
CA ILE A 219 8.08 -12.13 -27.35
C ILE A 219 9.47 -12.68 -27.69
N VAL A 220 10.51 -11.91 -27.40
CA VAL A 220 11.91 -12.29 -27.59
C VAL A 220 12.60 -12.25 -26.22
N THR A 221 13.25 -13.35 -25.85
CA THR A 221 14.00 -13.50 -24.59
C THR A 221 15.49 -13.69 -24.86
N PRO A 222 16.37 -13.55 -23.84
CA PRO A 222 17.76 -13.98 -23.97
C PRO A 222 17.87 -15.43 -24.44
N ALA A 223 19.03 -15.79 -24.99
CA ALA A 223 19.34 -17.17 -25.38
C ALA A 223 19.10 -18.18 -24.25
N ASN A 224 19.52 -17.82 -23.04
CA ASN A 224 19.33 -18.59 -21.81
C ASN A 224 18.59 -17.71 -20.80
N PRO A 225 17.25 -17.60 -20.89
CA PRO A 225 16.49 -16.78 -19.96
C PRO A 225 16.51 -17.41 -18.57
N GLY A 226 16.82 -16.62 -17.55
CA GLY A 226 16.80 -17.10 -16.18
C GLY A 226 15.40 -17.17 -15.58
N LYS A 227 15.32 -17.53 -14.30
CA LYS A 227 14.05 -17.81 -13.60
C LYS A 227 13.05 -16.67 -13.71
N TRP A 228 13.50 -15.42 -13.49
CA TRP A 228 12.60 -14.27 -13.44
C TRP A 228 12.15 -13.82 -14.82
N THR A 229 13.03 -13.90 -15.82
CA THR A 229 12.64 -13.68 -17.22
C THR A 229 11.59 -14.71 -17.66
N ASN A 230 11.78 -15.99 -17.34
CA ASN A 230 10.80 -17.04 -17.67
C ASN A 230 9.43 -16.81 -17.02
N GLU A 231 9.40 -16.46 -15.72
CA GLU A 231 8.15 -16.18 -15.03
C GLU A 231 7.47 -14.91 -15.58
N ALA A 232 8.24 -13.86 -15.93
CA ALA A 232 7.73 -12.65 -16.55
C ALA A 232 7.07 -12.94 -17.93
N VAL A 233 7.70 -13.77 -18.77
CA VAL A 233 7.13 -14.20 -20.06
C VAL A 233 5.84 -14.98 -19.87
N LYS A 234 5.83 -15.92 -18.92
CA LYS A 234 4.63 -16.70 -18.59
C LYS A 234 3.48 -15.79 -18.17
N TRP A 235 3.70 -14.82 -17.28
CA TRP A 235 2.67 -13.87 -16.88
C TRP A 235 2.22 -12.98 -18.05
N LEU A 236 3.14 -12.50 -18.87
CA LEU A 236 2.79 -11.71 -20.05
C LEU A 236 1.87 -12.49 -20.99
N GLN A 237 2.23 -13.73 -21.32
CA GLN A 237 1.39 -14.60 -22.16
C GLN A 237 0.03 -14.89 -21.52
N GLU A 238 0.02 -15.26 -20.24
CA GLU A 238 -1.20 -15.59 -19.50
C GLU A 238 -2.18 -14.42 -19.49
N TYR A 239 -1.73 -13.24 -19.06
CA TYR A 239 -2.62 -12.09 -18.88
C TYR A 239 -3.04 -11.45 -20.21
N VAL A 240 -2.17 -11.42 -21.22
CA VAL A 240 -2.57 -10.98 -22.57
C VAL A 240 -3.61 -11.95 -23.14
N GLN A 241 -3.44 -13.25 -22.95
CA GLN A 241 -4.43 -14.23 -23.39
C GLN A 241 -5.75 -14.11 -22.62
N LYS A 242 -5.71 -13.94 -21.28
CA LYS A 242 -6.92 -13.69 -20.47
C LYS A 242 -7.65 -12.42 -20.90
N ALA A 243 -6.93 -11.35 -21.25
CA ALA A 243 -7.51 -10.06 -21.62
C ALA A 243 -8.07 -10.04 -23.05
N THR A 244 -7.42 -10.75 -23.98
CA THR A 244 -7.68 -10.57 -25.43
C THR A 244 -8.04 -11.82 -26.20
N GLY A 245 -7.86 -13.00 -25.60
CA GLY A 245 -7.89 -14.29 -26.29
C GLY A 245 -6.65 -14.58 -27.14
N ALA A 246 -5.79 -13.60 -27.41
CA ALA A 246 -4.58 -13.78 -28.21
C ALA A 246 -3.46 -14.44 -27.39
N LYS A 247 -2.84 -15.48 -27.96
CA LYS A 247 -1.63 -16.08 -27.39
C LYS A 247 -0.39 -15.52 -28.10
N LEU A 248 0.43 -14.77 -27.37
CA LEU A 248 1.73 -14.31 -27.86
C LEU A 248 2.71 -15.49 -27.96
N SER A 249 3.38 -15.64 -29.10
CA SER A 249 4.51 -16.57 -29.23
C SER A 249 5.75 -16.02 -28.52
N ALA A 250 6.59 -16.91 -27.98
CA ALA A 250 7.87 -16.57 -27.37
C ALA A 250 8.99 -17.34 -28.06
N ILE A 251 10.09 -16.66 -28.36
CA ILE A 251 11.31 -17.22 -28.95
C ILE A 251 12.54 -16.69 -28.20
N THR A 252 13.67 -17.37 -28.33
CA THR A 252 14.97 -16.87 -27.85
C THR A 252 15.70 -16.13 -28.97
N GLU A 253 16.65 -15.27 -28.61
CA GLU A 253 17.49 -14.53 -29.57
C GLU A 253 18.39 -15.40 -30.48
N ASP A 254 18.45 -16.72 -30.26
CA ASP A 254 19.17 -17.66 -31.14
C ASP A 254 18.28 -18.17 -32.29
N MET A 255 16.98 -17.87 -32.22
CA MET A 255 16.02 -18.14 -33.29
C MET A 255 15.88 -16.89 -34.18
N ALA A 256 15.58 -17.11 -35.47
CA ALA A 256 15.27 -16.01 -36.37
C ALA A 256 13.99 -15.29 -35.90
N ALA A 257 14.10 -13.99 -35.58
CA ALA A 257 12.94 -13.19 -35.20
C ALA A 257 11.98 -13.04 -36.40
N PRO A 258 10.67 -13.25 -36.20
CA PRO A 258 9.70 -13.04 -37.26
C PRO A 258 9.61 -11.56 -37.64
N SER A 259 9.09 -11.29 -38.84
CA SER A 259 8.73 -9.92 -39.21
C SER A 259 7.54 -9.45 -38.38
N GLY A 260 7.55 -8.18 -37.96
CA GLY A 260 6.48 -7.58 -37.16
C GLY A 260 6.99 -6.90 -35.89
N ALA A 261 6.07 -6.63 -34.97
CA ALA A 261 6.38 -6.05 -33.67
C ALA A 261 7.06 -7.09 -32.77
N LEU A 262 8.04 -6.66 -31.98
CA LEU A 262 8.71 -7.53 -31.01
C LEU A 262 8.50 -7.00 -29.59
N ILE A 263 8.45 -7.92 -28.62
CA ILE A 263 8.47 -7.59 -27.20
C ILE A 263 9.73 -8.22 -26.61
N SER A 264 10.78 -7.44 -26.42
CA SER A 264 12.01 -7.88 -25.76
C SER A 264 11.79 -7.94 -24.25
N VAL A 265 11.83 -9.14 -23.67
CA VAL A 265 11.65 -9.35 -22.22
C VAL A 265 12.95 -9.82 -21.59
N GLY A 266 13.43 -9.07 -20.59
CA GLY A 266 14.70 -9.35 -19.90
C GLY A 266 15.93 -8.75 -20.59
N GLN A 267 17.11 -9.16 -20.12
CA GLN A 267 18.42 -8.63 -20.56
C GLN A 267 18.86 -9.23 -21.91
N THR A 268 18.20 -8.86 -23.00
CA THR A 268 18.47 -9.36 -24.36
C THR A 268 19.69 -8.66 -25.00
N ARG A 269 20.36 -9.32 -25.95
CA ARG A 269 21.39 -8.68 -26.81
C ARG A 269 20.79 -7.54 -27.63
N MET A 270 19.52 -7.64 -28.01
CA MET A 270 18.74 -6.60 -28.68
C MET A 270 18.63 -5.35 -27.83
N ALA A 271 18.25 -5.49 -26.55
CA ALA A 271 18.21 -4.36 -25.60
C ALA A 271 19.60 -3.73 -25.44
N ALA A 272 20.64 -4.55 -25.25
CA ALA A 272 22.01 -4.07 -25.13
C ALA A 272 22.50 -3.30 -26.36
N ARG A 273 22.25 -3.81 -27.58
CA ARG A 273 22.58 -3.12 -28.84
C ARG A 273 21.90 -1.75 -28.93
N ASP A 274 20.68 -1.66 -28.42
CA ASP A 274 19.89 -0.45 -28.49
C ASP A 274 20.17 0.53 -27.33
N GLY A 275 21.12 0.19 -26.44
CA GLY A 275 21.55 1.00 -25.31
C GLY A 275 20.62 0.93 -24.10
N ILE A 276 19.81 -0.13 -24.00
CA ILE A 276 18.82 -0.31 -22.95
C ILE A 276 19.28 -1.45 -22.04
N ASP A 277 19.58 -1.11 -20.78
CA ASP A 277 20.01 -2.04 -19.74
C ASP A 277 19.39 -1.68 -18.38
N SER A 278 19.74 -2.41 -17.32
CA SER A 278 19.31 -2.11 -15.94
C SER A 278 20.12 -1.02 -15.24
N SER A 279 21.05 -0.33 -15.94
CA SER A 279 21.87 0.69 -15.31
C SER A 279 21.02 1.83 -14.72
N GLY A 280 21.45 2.30 -13.54
CA GLY A 280 20.77 3.36 -12.79
C GLY A 280 19.52 2.94 -12.02
N LEU A 281 19.03 1.70 -12.21
CA LEU A 281 17.89 1.17 -11.45
C LEU A 281 18.35 0.75 -10.05
N LYS A 282 17.47 0.92 -9.06
CA LYS A 282 17.64 0.37 -7.71
C LYS A 282 16.54 -0.64 -7.42
N TYR A 283 16.79 -1.55 -6.47
CA TYR A 283 15.81 -2.56 -6.05
C TYR A 283 15.31 -3.36 -7.27
N ASP A 284 14.02 -3.60 -7.42
CA ASP A 284 13.42 -4.20 -8.63
C ASP A 284 12.85 -3.12 -9.57
N GLY A 285 13.52 -1.98 -9.68
CA GLY A 285 13.19 -0.97 -10.69
C GLY A 285 13.24 -1.53 -12.11
N CYS A 286 12.47 -0.92 -13.01
CA CYS A 286 12.29 -1.41 -14.38
C CYS A 286 12.14 -0.30 -15.42
N LYS A 287 12.27 -0.68 -16.68
CA LYS A 287 12.11 0.18 -17.86
C LYS A 287 11.07 -0.43 -18.81
N LEU A 288 10.22 0.44 -19.37
CA LEU A 288 9.29 0.14 -20.45
C LEU A 288 9.61 1.13 -21.57
N ILE A 289 10.26 0.67 -22.63
CA ILE A 289 10.77 1.56 -23.68
C ILE A 289 10.36 1.01 -25.04
N VAL A 290 9.89 1.87 -25.93
CA VAL A 290 9.71 1.51 -27.33
C VAL A 290 10.81 2.17 -28.15
N LYS A 291 11.47 1.37 -28.98
CA LYS A 291 12.41 1.86 -29.99
C LYS A 291 12.13 1.14 -31.30
N GLU A 292 11.91 1.92 -32.35
CA GLU A 292 11.46 1.42 -33.65
C GLU A 292 10.18 0.58 -33.52
N ASN A 293 10.28 -0.73 -33.72
CA ASN A 293 9.15 -1.66 -33.66
C ASN A 293 9.27 -2.68 -32.52
N VAL A 294 10.03 -2.34 -31.48
CA VAL A 294 10.33 -3.22 -30.33
C VAL A 294 9.90 -2.54 -29.03
N LEU A 295 9.08 -3.23 -28.24
CA LEU A 295 8.82 -2.90 -26.84
C LEU A 295 9.83 -3.65 -25.95
N TYR A 296 10.61 -2.92 -25.17
CA TYR A 296 11.54 -3.43 -24.19
C TYR A 296 10.90 -3.43 -22.80
N LEU A 297 10.81 -4.61 -22.18
CA LEU A 297 10.36 -4.83 -20.81
C LEU A 297 11.50 -5.50 -20.03
N LEU A 298 12.27 -4.72 -19.28
CA LEU A 298 13.39 -5.23 -18.48
C LEU A 298 13.59 -4.44 -17.21
N GLY A 299 14.26 -5.03 -16.22
CA GLY A 299 14.63 -4.32 -15.01
C GLY A 299 15.84 -4.91 -14.31
N LEU A 300 16.10 -4.44 -13.09
CA LEU A 300 17.16 -4.98 -12.25
C LEU A 300 16.71 -6.32 -11.66
N ASP A 301 17.31 -7.41 -12.12
CA ASP A 301 17.08 -8.76 -11.60
C ASP A 301 18.27 -9.23 -10.76
N ASP A 302 18.01 -10.15 -9.82
CA ASP A 302 19.06 -10.83 -9.08
C ASP A 302 19.85 -11.79 -10.01
N PRO A 303 21.15 -11.58 -10.21
CA PRO A 303 21.93 -12.35 -11.17
C PRO A 303 22.15 -13.81 -10.74
N GLU A 304 22.17 -14.14 -9.44
CA GLU A 304 22.36 -15.52 -8.98
C GLU A 304 21.13 -16.39 -9.30
N LEU A 305 19.94 -15.79 -9.22
CA LEU A 305 18.67 -16.47 -9.53
C LEU A 305 18.37 -16.49 -11.03
N ASP A 306 18.98 -15.59 -11.81
CA ASP A 306 18.85 -15.58 -13.27
C ASP A 306 19.84 -16.56 -13.95
N VAL A 307 20.96 -16.92 -13.29
CA VAL A 307 21.93 -17.90 -13.80
C VAL A 307 21.56 -19.36 -13.48
N GLN A 308 20.77 -19.62 -12.43
CA GLN A 308 20.39 -20.99 -12.02
C GLN A 308 19.21 -21.56 -12.82
N ALA A 309 19.46 -21.92 -14.07
CA ALA A 309 18.68 -22.90 -14.81
C ALA A 309 19.45 -24.22 -14.86
N VAL A 310 19.38 -25.04 -13.80
CA VAL A 310 19.75 -26.46 -13.88
C VAL A 310 18.50 -27.30 -13.57
N PRO A 311 17.94 -28.02 -14.56
CA PRO A 311 16.92 -29.01 -14.29
C PRO A 311 17.58 -30.26 -13.67
N GLY A 312 17.15 -30.61 -12.46
CA GLY A 312 17.26 -31.97 -11.93
C GLY A 312 18.52 -32.29 -11.11
N ASP A 313 18.30 -32.54 -9.82
CA ASP A 313 18.85 -33.71 -9.09
C ASP A 313 18.18 -33.92 -7.71
N GLY A 314 17.34 -32.99 -7.24
CA GLY A 314 16.69 -33.14 -5.94
C GLY A 314 17.66 -33.08 -4.76
N SER A 315 18.92 -32.68 -4.99
CA SER A 315 19.86 -32.32 -3.93
C SER A 315 19.64 -30.85 -3.59
N SER A 316 18.73 -30.62 -2.65
CA SER A 316 18.48 -29.31 -2.08
C SER A 316 19.68 -28.84 -1.25
N SER A 317 20.73 -28.33 -1.90
CA SER A 317 21.45 -27.19 -1.33
C SER A 317 20.54 -25.99 -1.58
N GLN A 318 19.57 -25.80 -0.66
CA GLN A 318 18.50 -24.81 -0.78
C GLN A 318 19.09 -23.45 -1.20
N PRO A 319 18.63 -22.81 -2.29
CA PRO A 319 18.91 -21.39 -2.46
C PRO A 319 18.38 -20.72 -1.21
N CYS A 320 19.26 -20.04 -0.49
CA CYS A 320 18.90 -19.34 0.73
C CYS A 320 17.73 -18.38 0.39
N ASP A 321 16.57 -18.58 1.02
CA ASP A 321 15.27 -17.92 0.76
C ASP A 321 15.24 -16.38 0.99
N TRP A 322 16.37 -15.67 0.86
CA TRP A 322 16.51 -14.22 1.10
C TRP A 322 16.28 -13.44 -0.21
N VAL A 323 15.02 -13.26 -0.61
CA VAL A 323 14.66 -12.81 -1.97
C VAL A 323 15.20 -11.41 -2.36
N GLY A 324 15.86 -11.33 -3.52
CA GLY A 324 16.38 -10.11 -4.16
C GLY A 324 15.52 -9.53 -5.30
N ALA A 325 16.15 -8.73 -6.16
CA ALA A 325 15.46 -7.95 -7.19
C ALA A 325 14.82 -8.80 -8.30
N ARG A 326 13.68 -8.33 -8.83
CA ARG A 326 12.87 -8.99 -9.87
C ARG A 326 12.32 -7.96 -10.87
N GLY A 327 13.18 -7.08 -11.35
CA GLY A 327 12.81 -5.93 -12.18
C GLY A 327 12.20 -6.29 -13.53
N THR A 328 12.56 -7.44 -14.14
CA THR A 328 11.92 -7.86 -15.40
C THR A 328 10.47 -8.30 -15.16
N CYS A 329 10.21 -9.02 -14.06
CA CYS A 329 8.85 -9.27 -13.61
C CYS A 329 8.08 -7.97 -13.35
N ARG A 330 8.72 -6.98 -12.72
CA ARG A 330 8.14 -5.64 -12.50
C ARG A 330 7.78 -4.94 -13.81
N ALA A 331 8.64 -5.02 -14.83
CA ALA A 331 8.39 -4.42 -16.14
C ALA A 331 7.12 -4.98 -16.79
N VAL A 332 6.96 -6.31 -16.77
CA VAL A 332 5.75 -6.97 -17.26
C VAL A 332 4.53 -6.60 -16.44
N ILE A 333 4.63 -6.58 -15.11
CA ILE A 333 3.53 -6.15 -14.23
C ILE A 333 3.09 -4.73 -14.59
N LYS A 334 4.01 -3.77 -14.71
CA LYS A 334 3.68 -2.39 -15.07
C LYS A 334 3.06 -2.30 -16.45
N PHE A 335 3.54 -3.08 -17.42
CA PHE A 335 2.93 -3.15 -18.74
C PHE A 335 1.46 -3.62 -18.65
N LEU A 336 1.20 -4.70 -17.91
CA LEU A 336 -0.14 -5.25 -17.71
C LEU A 336 -1.05 -4.26 -16.96
N GLU A 337 -0.53 -3.53 -15.97
CA GLU A 337 -1.29 -2.53 -15.22
C GLU A 337 -1.63 -1.30 -16.06
N ASP A 338 -0.64 -0.77 -16.77
CA ASP A 338 -0.70 0.53 -17.41
C ASP A 338 -1.29 0.46 -18.83
N PHE A 339 -1.12 -0.65 -19.56
CA PHE A 339 -1.63 -0.80 -20.94
C PHE A 339 -2.73 -1.85 -21.11
N CYS A 340 -2.82 -2.84 -20.20
CA CYS A 340 -3.90 -3.84 -20.23
C CYS A 340 -4.97 -3.58 -19.15
N GLY A 341 -4.74 -2.65 -18.22
CA GLY A 341 -5.66 -2.33 -17.13
C GLY A 341 -5.80 -3.42 -16.07
N VAL A 342 -4.89 -4.40 -16.03
CA VAL A 342 -4.93 -5.51 -15.07
C VAL A 342 -4.69 -4.99 -13.65
N ARG A 343 -5.41 -5.55 -12.68
CA ARG A 343 -5.20 -5.28 -11.25
C ARG A 343 -5.26 -6.56 -10.44
N TRP A 344 -4.53 -6.58 -9.33
CA TRP A 344 -4.57 -7.65 -8.33
C TRP A 344 -4.97 -7.06 -6.98
N PHE A 345 -6.26 -7.00 -6.68
CA PHE A 345 -6.74 -6.33 -5.47
C PHE A 345 -6.59 -7.19 -4.22
N LEU A 346 -6.97 -8.46 -4.32
CA LEU A 346 -6.93 -9.43 -3.23
C LEU A 346 -6.10 -10.66 -3.61
N PRO A 347 -5.69 -11.48 -2.62
CA PRO A 347 -5.08 -12.77 -2.88
C PRO A 347 -6.11 -13.76 -3.46
N GLY A 348 -5.65 -14.65 -4.33
CA GLY A 348 -6.47 -15.67 -4.97
C GLY A 348 -7.01 -15.28 -6.36
N PRO A 349 -7.58 -16.25 -7.10
CA PRO A 349 -7.92 -16.10 -8.52
C PRO A 349 -9.07 -15.13 -8.79
N GLN A 350 -9.91 -14.84 -7.81
CA GLN A 350 -10.98 -13.84 -7.96
C GLN A 350 -10.52 -12.44 -7.55
N GLY A 351 -9.32 -12.34 -6.96
CA GLY A 351 -8.74 -11.07 -6.52
C GLY A 351 -8.12 -10.28 -7.68
N GLU A 352 -7.84 -10.96 -8.79
CA GLU A 352 -7.47 -10.33 -10.06
C GLU A 352 -8.70 -9.70 -10.76
N LEU A 353 -8.45 -8.60 -11.47
CA LEU A 353 -9.35 -7.97 -12.42
C LEU A 353 -8.59 -7.88 -13.75
N VAL A 354 -9.12 -8.54 -14.78
CA VAL A 354 -8.55 -8.54 -16.13
C VAL A 354 -9.59 -7.97 -17.09
N PRO A 355 -9.48 -6.70 -17.48
CA PRO A 355 -10.35 -6.10 -18.48
C PRO A 355 -10.28 -6.85 -19.81
N GLN A 356 -11.43 -7.03 -20.46
CA GLN A 356 -11.48 -7.62 -21.80
C GLN A 356 -11.21 -6.54 -22.84
N SER A 357 -10.34 -6.84 -23.80
CA SER A 357 -10.02 -5.96 -24.94
C SER A 357 -9.67 -6.79 -26.16
N GLU A 358 -10.06 -6.37 -27.36
CA GLU A 358 -9.60 -7.03 -28.60
C GLU A 358 -8.23 -6.52 -29.06
N ASP A 359 -7.78 -5.38 -28.52
CA ASP A 359 -6.59 -4.70 -28.98
C ASP A 359 -5.66 -4.33 -27.81
N ILE A 360 -4.36 -4.38 -28.05
CA ILE A 360 -3.32 -3.84 -27.15
C ILE A 360 -2.34 -3.03 -27.96
N PHE A 361 -2.16 -1.77 -27.56
CA PHE A 361 -1.23 -0.81 -28.17
C PHE A 361 -0.34 -0.19 -27.10
N VAL A 362 0.87 0.17 -27.50
CA VAL A 362 1.76 1.05 -26.72
C VAL A 362 2.23 2.23 -27.58
N PRO A 363 2.43 3.43 -27.02
CA PRO A 363 2.99 4.56 -27.76
C PRO A 363 4.39 4.23 -28.30
N GLN A 364 4.71 4.62 -29.54
CA GLN A 364 6.05 4.43 -30.11
C GLN A 364 7.12 5.29 -29.46
N ASP A 365 6.72 6.35 -28.75
CA ASP A 365 7.61 7.21 -27.97
C ASP A 365 7.58 6.87 -26.47
N LEU A 366 7.16 5.65 -26.11
CA LEU A 366 7.18 5.20 -24.73
C LEU A 366 8.62 5.12 -24.23
N ASP A 367 8.92 5.84 -23.16
CA ASP A 367 10.19 5.80 -22.44
C ASP A 367 9.90 6.01 -20.95
N GLU A 368 9.51 4.93 -20.28
CA GLU A 368 9.15 4.95 -18.87
C GLU A 368 10.15 4.19 -18.01
N ILE A 369 10.52 4.80 -16.89
CA ILE A 369 11.32 4.20 -15.83
C ILE A 369 10.46 4.19 -14.58
N PHE A 370 10.27 3.01 -13.99
CA PHE A 370 9.64 2.87 -12.70
C PHE A 370 10.67 2.48 -11.65
N GLN A 371 10.76 3.29 -10.59
CA GLN A 371 11.66 3.09 -9.47
C GLN A 371 10.86 2.98 -8.18
N PRO A 372 10.74 1.79 -7.57
CA PRO A 372 10.02 1.65 -6.31
C PRO A 372 10.75 2.41 -5.18
N ALA A 373 9.96 3.01 -4.30
CA ALA A 373 10.47 3.84 -3.20
C ALA A 373 11.16 3.02 -2.09
N PHE A 374 10.63 1.83 -1.78
CA PHE A 374 11.16 0.98 -0.71
C PHE A 374 11.85 -0.27 -1.27
N ALA A 375 12.99 -0.62 -0.68
CA ALA A 375 13.76 -1.84 -0.94
C ALA A 375 13.00 -3.10 -0.54
N TYR A 376 12.17 -3.01 0.49
CA TYR A 376 11.32 -4.10 0.92
C TYR A 376 10.09 -3.61 1.69
N ASN A 377 9.01 -4.37 1.55
CA ASN A 377 7.93 -4.45 2.52
C ASN A 377 7.98 -5.86 3.14
N GLY A 378 8.46 -5.91 4.39
CA GLY A 378 8.99 -7.13 5.01
C GLY A 378 8.08 -7.75 6.06
N ASN A 379 8.63 -8.74 6.78
CA ASN A 379 8.00 -9.58 7.80
C ASN A 379 6.93 -10.54 7.29
N ARG A 380 5.89 -10.01 6.65
CA ARG A 380 4.70 -10.79 6.28
C ARG A 380 4.08 -10.29 4.99
N SER A 381 3.61 -11.22 4.17
CA SER A 381 2.83 -10.89 2.97
C SER A 381 1.39 -11.35 3.15
N PRO A 382 0.41 -10.43 3.09
CA PRO A 382 -1.00 -10.81 3.14
C PRO A 382 -1.46 -11.40 1.79
N TYR A 383 -0.61 -11.42 0.76
CA TYR A 383 -0.86 -11.95 -0.59
C TYR A 383 -0.30 -13.34 -0.84
N ASP A 384 0.65 -13.81 -0.03
CA ASP A 384 1.26 -15.12 -0.20
C ASP A 384 0.56 -16.18 0.68
N GLU A 385 0.66 -17.45 0.26
CA GLU A 385 -0.09 -18.58 0.85
C GLU A 385 0.10 -18.72 2.37
N ASN A 386 1.32 -18.47 2.84
CA ASN A 386 1.60 -18.36 4.27
C ASN A 386 2.00 -16.91 4.56
N VAL A 387 1.19 -16.22 5.36
CA VAL A 387 1.49 -14.85 5.83
C VAL A 387 2.80 -14.76 6.61
N LEU A 388 3.26 -15.89 7.17
CA LEU A 388 4.56 -16.02 7.85
C LEU A 388 5.71 -16.40 6.89
N GLY A 389 5.39 -16.68 5.63
CA GLY A 389 6.35 -17.00 4.58
C GLY A 389 7.01 -15.75 4.00
N GLU A 390 8.07 -15.97 3.25
CA GLU A 390 8.80 -14.90 2.56
C GLU A 390 7.93 -14.18 1.52
N PRO A 391 7.86 -12.83 1.55
CA PRO A 391 6.94 -12.06 0.75
C PRO A 391 7.36 -12.00 -0.72
N GLY A 392 6.37 -11.90 -1.62
CA GLY A 392 6.57 -11.61 -3.03
C GLY A 392 6.58 -12.83 -3.94
N LYS A 393 6.04 -13.99 -3.53
CA LYS A 393 5.98 -15.17 -4.42
C LYS A 393 4.86 -15.02 -5.45
N ALA A 394 3.69 -14.54 -5.04
CA ALA A 394 2.57 -14.26 -5.93
C ALA A 394 2.78 -12.97 -6.73
N ILE A 395 2.27 -12.94 -7.97
CA ILE A 395 2.26 -11.72 -8.81
C ILE A 395 1.58 -10.55 -8.10
N ALA A 396 0.49 -10.80 -7.36
CA ALA A 396 -0.22 -9.79 -6.58
C ALA A 396 0.66 -9.18 -5.47
N ALA A 397 1.48 -10.00 -4.81
CA ALA A 397 2.40 -9.54 -3.79
C ALA A 397 3.47 -8.62 -4.39
N LEU A 398 4.03 -8.99 -5.55
CA LEU A 398 4.94 -8.12 -6.29
C LEU A 398 4.25 -6.84 -6.73
N ALA A 399 3.12 -6.92 -7.43
CA ALA A 399 2.37 -5.77 -7.95
C ALA A 399 2.05 -4.75 -6.86
N ASN A 400 1.64 -5.21 -5.67
CA ASN A 400 1.31 -4.37 -4.53
C ASN A 400 2.46 -4.22 -3.53
N ASN A 401 3.69 -4.40 -3.98
CA ASN A 401 4.92 -4.14 -3.26
C ASN A 401 5.14 -4.88 -1.92
N TYR A 402 4.39 -5.93 -1.61
CA TYR A 402 4.66 -6.87 -0.52
C TYR A 402 5.76 -7.85 -0.95
N ARG A 403 7.02 -7.40 -0.92
CA ARG A 403 8.19 -8.15 -1.39
C ARG A 403 9.48 -7.69 -0.72
N LYS A 404 10.53 -8.48 -0.88
CA LYS A 404 11.93 -8.05 -0.70
C LYS A 404 12.58 -7.93 -2.08
N ALA A 405 13.08 -6.74 -2.42
CA ALA A 405 13.79 -6.46 -3.66
C ALA A 405 15.32 -6.37 -3.47
N VAL A 406 15.77 -6.66 -2.25
CA VAL A 406 17.17 -6.83 -1.85
C VAL A 406 17.24 -8.09 -0.99
N LYS A 407 18.34 -8.86 -1.10
CA LYS A 407 18.49 -10.08 -0.31
C LYS A 407 18.74 -9.72 1.15
N VAL A 408 17.68 -9.68 1.96
CA VAL A 408 17.69 -9.11 3.31
C VAL A 408 17.23 -10.07 4.41
N ALA A 409 18.01 -10.09 5.49
CA ALA A 409 17.69 -10.73 6.77
C ALA A 409 17.54 -9.67 7.89
N ALA A 410 16.36 -9.06 7.94
CA ALA A 410 15.95 -8.00 8.88
C ALA A 410 15.48 -8.56 10.25
N GLY A 411 15.31 -7.69 11.26
CA GLY A 411 14.69 -8.00 12.56
C GLY A 411 15.54 -8.78 13.56
N GLY A 412 16.85 -8.93 13.32
CA GLY A 412 17.69 -9.95 13.97
C GLY A 412 17.98 -9.79 15.47
N HIS A 413 18.22 -10.95 16.12
CA HIS A 413 18.95 -11.12 17.38
C HIS A 413 20.24 -11.91 17.11
N THR A 414 21.16 -11.29 16.37
CA THR A 414 22.31 -11.95 15.72
C THR A 414 23.20 -12.72 16.69
N TYR A 415 23.30 -12.27 17.94
CA TYR A 415 24.19 -12.86 18.93
C TYR A 415 23.85 -14.33 19.23
N TYR A 416 22.55 -14.70 19.32
CA TYR A 416 22.11 -16.07 19.56
C TYR A 416 22.66 -17.06 18.51
N ALA A 417 22.71 -16.63 17.25
CA ALA A 417 23.21 -17.44 16.14
C ALA A 417 24.74 -17.42 16.03
N ALA A 418 25.35 -16.26 16.21
CA ALA A 418 26.79 -16.08 16.04
C ALA A 418 27.62 -16.74 17.16
N VAL A 419 27.14 -16.66 18.40
CA VAL A 419 27.83 -17.20 19.58
C VAL A 419 26.88 -18.05 20.40
N SER A 420 26.40 -19.13 19.79
CA SER A 420 25.39 -19.98 20.40
C SER A 420 25.89 -20.70 21.66
N GLN A 421 24.99 -20.78 22.64
CA GLN A 421 25.17 -21.55 23.88
C GLN A 421 25.63 -22.97 23.62
N GLN A 422 24.93 -23.66 22.70
CA GLN A 422 25.18 -25.05 22.38
C GLN A 422 26.63 -25.30 21.92
N LYS A 423 27.21 -24.34 21.19
CA LYS A 423 28.56 -24.46 20.62
C LYS A 423 29.64 -23.98 21.59
N TYR A 424 29.43 -22.88 22.28
CA TYR A 424 30.49 -22.19 23.04
C TYR A 424 30.26 -22.19 24.56
N GLY A 425 29.07 -22.53 25.04
CA GLY A 425 28.67 -22.39 26.44
C GLY A 425 29.61 -23.11 27.41
N LYS A 426 30.00 -24.35 27.10
CA LYS A 426 30.85 -25.18 27.97
C LYS A 426 32.33 -24.85 27.89
N THR A 427 32.83 -24.53 26.70
CA THR A 427 34.27 -24.39 26.43
C THR A 427 34.75 -22.94 26.49
N HIS A 428 33.86 -21.98 26.30
CA HIS A 428 34.17 -20.54 26.27
C HIS A 428 33.18 -19.72 27.10
N PRO A 429 33.04 -19.97 28.41
CA PRO A 429 32.15 -19.20 29.29
C PRO A 429 32.49 -17.70 29.30
N GLU A 430 33.73 -17.30 29.00
CA GLU A 430 34.19 -15.92 28.90
C GLU A 430 33.54 -15.10 27.78
N TYR A 431 32.91 -15.75 26.80
CA TYR A 431 32.15 -15.06 25.74
C TYR A 431 30.84 -14.47 26.27
N TYR A 432 30.31 -15.02 27.36
CA TYR A 432 29.00 -14.66 27.89
C TYR A 432 29.09 -13.58 28.98
N ALA A 433 28.00 -12.87 29.19
CA ALA A 433 27.91 -11.78 30.13
C ALA A 433 28.16 -12.26 31.57
N LEU A 434 29.03 -11.56 32.29
CA LEU A 434 29.18 -11.71 33.74
C LEU A 434 28.01 -11.00 34.43
N ILE A 435 27.17 -11.73 35.15
CA ILE A 435 26.00 -11.18 35.84
C ILE A 435 25.93 -11.79 37.24
N GLY A 436 26.07 -10.95 38.27
CA GLY A 436 26.07 -11.39 39.67
C GLY A 436 27.26 -12.27 40.02
N GLY A 437 28.42 -12.06 39.37
CA GLY A 437 29.64 -12.85 39.58
C GLY A 437 29.72 -14.14 38.75
N GLU A 438 28.68 -14.48 37.98
CA GLU A 438 28.61 -15.70 37.17
C GLU A 438 28.52 -15.39 35.67
N ARG A 439 29.21 -16.19 34.83
CA ARG A 439 29.08 -16.10 33.37
C ARG A 439 27.80 -16.81 32.93
N ARG A 440 26.77 -16.03 32.61
CA ARG A 440 25.44 -16.58 32.28
C ARG A 440 25.33 -16.95 30.82
N ASN A 441 25.34 -18.26 30.57
CA ASN A 441 25.23 -18.90 29.26
C ASN A 441 23.99 -19.82 29.23
N ALA A 442 22.85 -19.37 29.76
CA ALA A 442 21.62 -20.17 29.73
C ALA A 442 21.05 -20.22 28.31
N GLU A 443 20.43 -21.33 27.94
CA GLU A 443 19.57 -21.35 26.75
C GLU A 443 18.33 -20.48 27.00
N TRP A 444 17.77 -19.95 25.91
CA TRP A 444 16.46 -19.36 25.99
C TRP A 444 15.44 -20.48 26.21
N THR A 445 14.72 -20.43 27.33
CA THR A 445 13.59 -21.33 27.61
C THR A 445 12.44 -20.53 28.18
N ARG A 446 11.26 -21.15 28.32
CA ARG A 446 10.12 -20.49 28.98
C ARG A 446 10.43 -20.14 30.44
N GLU A 447 11.27 -20.95 31.10
CA GLU A 447 11.74 -20.79 32.47
C GLU A 447 12.94 -19.82 32.57
N SER A 448 13.67 -19.62 31.47
CA SER A 448 14.77 -18.67 31.31
C SER A 448 14.51 -17.74 30.12
N PRO A 449 13.51 -16.84 30.21
CA PRO A 449 12.99 -16.09 29.06
C PRO A 449 13.93 -15.03 28.49
N TYR A 450 15.13 -14.90 29.06
CA TYR A 450 16.15 -13.92 28.66
C TYR A 450 17.37 -14.57 27.98
N GLY A 451 17.41 -15.90 27.86
CA GLY A 451 18.51 -16.62 27.21
C GLY A 451 19.91 -16.26 27.73
N HIS A 452 20.88 -16.24 26.81
CA HIS A 452 22.25 -15.78 27.07
C HIS A 452 22.48 -14.39 26.45
N HIS A 453 23.42 -13.65 27.03
CA HIS A 453 23.92 -12.39 26.50
C HIS A 453 25.44 -12.42 26.42
N LEU A 454 26.02 -11.61 25.54
CA LEU A 454 27.46 -11.64 25.29
C LEU A 454 28.23 -10.55 26.07
N CYS A 455 29.50 -10.84 26.36
CA CYS A 455 30.45 -9.91 26.94
C CYS A 455 30.96 -8.96 25.85
N SER A 456 30.40 -7.75 25.77
CA SER A 456 30.68 -6.82 24.65
C SER A 456 32.14 -6.35 24.53
N SER A 457 32.93 -6.44 25.60
CA SER A 457 34.35 -6.08 25.61
C SER A 457 35.29 -7.23 25.23
N ASN A 458 34.79 -8.44 24.97
CA ASN A 458 35.62 -9.59 24.61
C ASN A 458 35.95 -9.55 23.11
N SER A 459 37.25 -9.57 22.76
CA SER A 459 37.72 -9.51 21.37
C SER A 459 37.30 -10.72 20.53
N ASP A 460 37.17 -11.90 21.13
CA ASP A 460 36.70 -13.09 20.41
C ASP A 460 35.21 -13.01 20.07
N VAL A 461 34.40 -12.40 20.93
CA VAL A 461 32.98 -12.12 20.61
C VAL A 461 32.90 -11.21 19.38
N LYS A 462 33.70 -10.14 19.33
CA LYS A 462 33.79 -9.30 18.13
C LYS A 462 34.17 -10.12 16.90
N ARG A 463 35.22 -10.95 17.00
CA ARG A 463 35.69 -11.79 15.89
C ARG A 463 34.59 -12.72 15.39
N LEU A 464 33.89 -13.42 16.29
CA LEU A 464 32.79 -14.33 15.94
C LEU A 464 31.61 -13.61 15.29
N LEU A 465 31.27 -12.39 15.74
CA LEU A 465 30.24 -11.58 15.09
C LEU A 465 30.65 -11.15 13.68
N VAL A 466 31.90 -10.75 13.47
CA VAL A 466 32.44 -10.44 12.13
C VAL A 466 32.39 -11.66 11.23
N GLU A 467 32.89 -12.81 11.71
CA GLU A 467 32.87 -14.08 10.98
C GLU A 467 31.45 -14.47 10.57
N HIS A 468 30.50 -14.39 11.51
CA HIS A 468 29.11 -14.70 11.22
C HIS A 468 28.50 -13.74 10.19
N VAL A 469 28.68 -12.42 10.34
CA VAL A 469 28.12 -11.47 9.37
C VAL A 469 28.71 -11.68 7.98
N ARG A 470 30.04 -11.88 7.88
CA ARG A 470 30.72 -12.19 6.60
C ARG A 470 30.17 -13.47 5.99
N ASP A 471 30.09 -14.57 6.75
CA ASP A 471 29.53 -15.84 6.28
C ASP A 471 28.11 -15.69 5.71
N ARG A 472 27.26 -14.87 6.36
CA ARG A 472 25.91 -14.62 5.86
C ARG A 472 25.88 -13.79 4.57
N LEU A 473 26.82 -12.86 4.40
CA LEU A 473 26.96 -12.05 3.17
C LEU A 473 27.58 -12.86 2.03
N ASP A 474 28.63 -13.64 2.31
CA ASP A 474 29.26 -14.61 1.40
C ASP A 474 28.26 -15.68 0.95
N GLY A 475 27.31 -16.03 1.83
CA GLY A 475 26.16 -16.89 1.53
C GLY A 475 25.07 -16.24 0.67
N GLY A 476 25.31 -15.03 0.15
CA GLY A 476 24.46 -14.38 -0.86
C GLY A 476 23.58 -13.25 -0.34
N LEU A 477 23.61 -12.87 0.95
CA LEU A 477 22.84 -11.69 1.40
C LEU A 477 23.44 -10.39 0.83
N ASP A 478 22.56 -9.43 0.60
CA ASP A 478 22.95 -8.03 0.37
C ASP A 478 22.98 -7.28 1.69
N TRP A 479 21.97 -7.51 2.53
CA TRP A 479 21.71 -6.76 3.75
C TRP A 479 21.58 -7.71 4.95
N LYS A 480 22.40 -7.50 5.98
CA LYS A 480 22.39 -8.35 7.19
C LYS A 480 22.26 -7.52 8.47
N SER A 481 21.27 -7.87 9.29
CA SER A 481 21.09 -7.27 10.62
C SER A 481 22.19 -7.69 11.62
N ILE A 482 22.64 -6.73 12.43
CA ILE A 482 23.41 -6.90 13.66
C ILE A 482 22.61 -6.29 14.83
N GLY A 483 22.38 -7.11 15.85
CA GLY A 483 21.63 -6.72 17.04
C GLY A 483 21.86 -7.66 18.20
N GLN A 484 21.78 -7.11 19.41
CA GLN A 484 21.80 -7.84 20.67
C GLN A 484 20.54 -8.70 20.86
N GLU A 485 20.57 -9.60 21.84
CA GLU A 485 19.43 -10.45 22.18
C GLU A 485 18.28 -9.69 22.85
N ASP A 486 17.08 -10.28 22.76
CA ASP A 486 15.89 -9.76 23.41
C ASP A 486 16.02 -9.77 24.94
N GLY A 487 15.44 -8.76 25.61
CA GLY A 487 15.54 -8.63 27.06
C GLY A 487 16.96 -8.38 27.59
N TYR A 488 17.84 -7.78 26.76
CA TYR A 488 19.26 -7.51 27.02
C TYR A 488 19.63 -7.22 28.48
N ARG A 489 20.58 -8.02 29.00
CA ARG A 489 21.24 -7.78 30.30
C ARG A 489 22.71 -7.44 30.10
N ARG A 490 23.15 -6.34 30.72
CA ARG A 490 24.54 -5.88 30.61
C ARG A 490 25.53 -6.85 31.28
N CYS A 491 26.70 -7.02 30.67
CA CYS A 491 27.85 -7.66 31.30
C CYS A 491 28.47 -6.75 32.37
N GLN A 492 28.73 -7.27 33.57
CA GLN A 492 29.27 -6.55 34.72
C GLN A 492 30.79 -6.73 34.90
N CYS A 493 31.49 -7.25 33.88
CA CYS A 493 32.93 -7.44 33.98
C CYS A 493 33.67 -6.08 34.00
N PRO A 494 34.87 -6.00 34.62
CA PRO A 494 35.60 -4.74 34.76
C PRO A 494 35.84 -4.00 33.44
N GLU A 495 36.10 -4.71 32.34
CA GLU A 495 36.33 -4.09 31.04
C GLU A 495 35.06 -3.48 30.43
N CYS A 496 33.91 -4.16 30.54
CA CYS A 496 32.64 -3.60 30.09
C CYS A 496 32.22 -2.38 30.92
N GLU A 497 32.50 -2.39 32.23
CA GLU A 497 32.13 -1.27 33.12
C GLU A 497 32.94 0.00 32.90
N LYS A 498 34.09 -0.07 32.21
CA LYS A 498 34.87 1.11 31.79
C LYS A 498 34.28 1.83 30.58
N LEU A 499 33.45 1.16 29.78
CA LEU A 499 32.99 1.68 28.48
C LEU A 499 31.84 2.67 28.60
N ASP A 500 30.95 2.46 29.58
CA ASP A 500 29.78 3.30 29.82
C ASP A 500 29.24 3.21 31.26
N ASN A 501 28.31 4.10 31.56
CA ASN A 501 27.55 4.14 32.80
C ASN A 501 26.14 3.51 32.66
N TYR A 502 25.86 2.74 31.60
CA TYR A 502 24.57 2.06 31.45
C TYR A 502 24.41 0.99 32.54
N ARG A 503 23.27 0.99 33.24
CA ARG A 503 23.02 0.07 34.36
C ARG A 503 21.84 -0.88 34.19
N GLY A 504 21.20 -0.89 33.04
CA GLY A 504 20.02 -1.73 32.77
C GLY A 504 18.71 -1.03 33.12
N PHE A 505 17.60 -1.74 32.89
CA PHE A 505 16.26 -1.27 33.19
C PHE A 505 16.01 -1.22 34.72
N PRO A 506 15.66 -0.07 35.30
CA PRO A 506 15.37 0.04 36.74
C PRO A 506 14.07 -0.67 37.11
N THR A 507 14.07 -1.38 38.24
CA THR A 507 12.85 -1.99 38.81
C THR A 507 11.82 -0.91 39.13
N GLY A 508 10.57 -1.12 38.72
CA GLY A 508 9.44 -0.22 39.03
C GLY A 508 9.28 0.98 38.09
N MET A 509 10.23 1.21 37.18
CA MET A 509 10.10 2.21 36.12
C MET A 509 9.34 1.64 34.93
N ARG A 510 8.61 2.47 34.18
CA ARG A 510 8.03 2.05 32.89
C ARG A 510 9.11 1.98 31.82
N TRP A 511 9.02 0.98 30.93
CA TRP A 511 10.01 0.79 29.87
C TRP A 511 10.14 2.01 28.96
N GLU A 512 9.03 2.63 28.61
CA GLU A 512 8.98 3.80 27.73
C GLU A 512 9.60 5.03 28.40
N GLU A 513 9.40 5.19 29.71
CA GLU A 513 10.02 6.25 30.50
C GLU A 513 11.54 6.06 30.58
N PHE A 514 11.98 4.83 30.84
CA PHE A 514 13.39 4.47 30.84
C PHE A 514 14.06 4.78 29.50
N GLN A 515 13.41 4.42 28.39
CA GLN A 515 13.90 4.73 27.05
C GLN A 515 14.01 6.25 26.84
N ARG A 516 12.95 7.02 27.09
CA ARG A 516 12.93 8.45 26.77
C ARG A 516 13.77 9.34 27.68
N THR A 517 14.13 8.86 28.87
CA THR A 517 14.93 9.63 29.83
C THR A 517 16.34 9.06 29.96
N LYS A 518 16.49 7.91 30.63
CA LYS A 518 17.78 7.37 31.02
C LYS A 518 18.61 6.90 29.82
N LEU A 519 18.01 6.19 28.88
CA LEU A 519 18.70 5.70 27.68
C LEU A 519 19.07 6.83 26.70
N ARG A 520 18.22 7.85 26.58
CA ARG A 520 18.52 9.06 25.80
C ARG A 520 19.81 9.73 26.29
N ASP A 521 19.93 9.86 27.61
CA ASP A 521 21.07 10.54 28.22
C ASP A 521 22.31 9.66 28.34
N ASN A 522 22.12 8.35 28.52
CA ASN A 522 23.18 7.38 28.78
C ASN A 522 22.98 6.13 27.91
N PRO A 523 23.16 6.24 26.58
CA PRO A 523 23.08 5.08 25.70
C PRO A 523 24.16 4.06 26.04
N PRO A 524 23.93 2.75 25.79
CA PRO A 524 24.89 1.69 26.09
C PRO A 524 26.06 1.70 25.10
N GLU A 525 27.03 2.59 25.32
CA GLU A 525 28.19 2.74 24.42
C GLU A 525 28.95 1.42 24.22
N ARG A 526 28.94 0.50 25.20
CA ARG A 526 29.55 -0.84 25.05
C ARG A 526 28.98 -1.63 23.87
N LEU A 527 27.68 -1.52 23.60
CA LEU A 527 27.02 -2.18 22.47
C LEU A 527 27.36 -1.45 21.17
N PHE A 528 27.27 -0.13 21.18
CA PHE A 528 27.56 0.66 19.98
C PHE A 528 29.00 0.57 19.52
N LEU A 529 29.96 0.58 20.44
CA LEU A 529 31.38 0.40 20.13
C LEU A 529 31.66 -0.99 19.55
N LEU A 530 31.02 -2.04 20.10
CA LEU A 530 31.11 -3.39 19.53
C LEU A 530 30.50 -3.44 18.12
N HIS A 531 29.26 -2.96 17.95
CA HIS A 531 28.60 -2.96 16.65
C HIS A 531 29.38 -2.17 15.60
N LYS A 532 29.86 -0.97 15.95
CA LYS A 532 30.71 -0.18 15.05
C LYS A 532 31.99 -0.90 14.68
N ALA A 533 32.64 -1.56 15.63
CA ALA A 533 33.84 -2.33 15.37
C ALA A 533 33.59 -3.55 14.45
N VAL A 534 32.40 -4.14 14.50
CA VAL A 534 31.98 -5.21 13.57
C VAL A 534 31.68 -4.61 12.18
N ILE A 535 30.88 -3.55 12.13
CA ILE A 535 30.52 -2.82 10.90
C ILE A 535 31.78 -2.41 10.12
N ASP A 536 32.74 -1.76 10.79
CA ASP A 536 33.98 -1.28 10.16
C ASP A 536 34.84 -2.42 9.63
N GLU A 537 34.83 -3.57 10.30
CA GLU A 537 35.60 -4.72 9.88
C GLU A 537 34.93 -5.42 8.69
N VAL A 538 33.60 -5.52 8.67
CA VAL A 538 32.84 -6.04 7.53
C VAL A 538 33.00 -5.14 6.31
N ALA A 539 32.94 -3.81 6.48
CA ALA A 539 33.10 -2.84 5.39
C ALA A 539 34.43 -2.95 4.64
N LYS A 540 35.50 -3.42 5.30
CA LYS A 540 36.80 -3.64 4.64
C LYS A 540 36.78 -4.77 3.61
N SER A 541 35.97 -5.80 3.84
CA SER A 541 35.89 -6.98 2.97
C SER A 541 34.64 -7.00 2.09
N HIS A 542 33.57 -6.30 2.48
CA HIS A 542 32.28 -6.22 1.80
C HIS A 542 31.78 -4.77 1.68
N PRO A 543 32.51 -3.89 0.96
CA PRO A 543 32.17 -2.46 0.87
C PRO A 543 30.85 -2.18 0.12
N ASP A 544 30.37 -3.15 -0.67
CA ASP A 544 29.14 -3.10 -1.46
C ASP A 544 27.90 -3.64 -0.72
N LYS A 545 28.09 -4.22 0.47
CA LYS A 545 27.02 -4.86 1.27
C LYS A 545 26.59 -3.98 2.44
N MET A 546 25.33 -4.10 2.83
CA MET A 546 24.76 -3.30 3.93
C MET A 546 24.71 -4.08 5.24
N VAL A 547 25.06 -3.40 6.33
CA VAL A 547 24.79 -3.87 7.69
C VAL A 547 23.60 -3.11 8.25
N MET A 548 22.56 -3.83 8.71
CA MET A 548 21.41 -3.22 9.37
C MET A 548 21.66 -3.17 10.88
N LEU A 549 21.83 -1.98 11.44
CA LEU A 549 22.01 -1.79 12.87
C LEU A 549 20.65 -1.80 13.57
N MET A 550 20.38 -2.84 14.36
CA MET A 550 19.13 -2.94 15.12
C MET A 550 19.08 -1.84 16.20
N CYS A 551 18.15 -0.91 16.03
CA CYS A 551 17.88 0.19 16.94
C CYS A 551 16.69 -0.20 17.83
N TYR A 552 16.95 -1.11 18.77
CA TYR A 552 15.94 -1.79 19.57
C TYR A 552 16.30 -1.80 21.04
N ALA A 553 15.27 -1.66 21.87
CA ALA A 553 15.34 -1.73 23.30
C ALA A 553 16.49 -0.89 23.93
N PRO A 554 17.64 -1.43 24.38
CA PRO A 554 18.72 -0.61 24.93
C PRO A 554 19.44 0.25 23.88
N THR A 555 19.36 -0.09 22.58
CA THR A 555 19.97 0.68 21.47
C THR A 555 18.95 1.58 20.75
N ALA A 556 17.81 1.90 21.39
CA ALA A 556 16.79 2.75 20.80
C ALA A 556 17.29 4.18 20.50
N TRP A 557 18.17 4.73 21.34
CA TRP A 557 18.84 6.02 21.09
C TRP A 557 20.26 5.81 20.57
N PRO A 558 20.74 6.65 19.64
CA PRO A 558 22.06 6.54 19.08
C PRO A 558 23.16 6.81 20.12
N SER A 559 24.36 6.31 19.81
CA SER A 559 25.58 6.61 20.56
C SER A 559 25.86 8.11 20.65
N LYS A 560 26.36 8.57 21.81
CA LYS A 560 26.93 9.90 22.00
C LYS A 560 28.40 9.98 21.61
N LYS A 561 29.08 8.84 21.45
CA LYS A 561 30.50 8.74 21.07
C LYS A 561 30.70 8.54 19.56
N ILE A 562 29.67 8.07 18.85
CA ILE A 562 29.74 7.78 17.41
C ILE A 562 28.88 8.79 16.65
N ASN A 563 29.53 9.59 15.83
CA ASN A 563 28.85 10.61 15.04
C ASN A 563 28.19 10.05 13.78
N TYR A 564 28.80 9.04 13.16
CA TYR A 564 28.30 8.39 11.95
C TYR A 564 28.75 6.92 11.91
N PHE A 565 27.85 6.01 11.56
CA PHE A 565 28.12 4.58 11.57
C PHE A 565 28.73 4.08 10.25
N GLY A 566 28.43 4.71 9.12
CA GLY A 566 29.01 4.38 7.81
C GLY A 566 28.01 4.47 6.66
N ASP A 567 28.53 4.60 5.44
CA ASP A 567 27.73 4.67 4.20
C ASP A 567 27.04 3.35 3.86
N ASN A 568 27.54 2.25 4.42
CA ASN A 568 27.00 0.90 4.25
C ASN A 568 26.14 0.44 5.44
N VAL A 569 25.53 1.39 6.18
CA VAL A 569 24.73 1.10 7.37
C VAL A 569 23.30 1.61 7.25
N ILE A 570 22.33 0.73 7.50
CA ILE A 570 20.90 1.09 7.66
C ILE A 570 20.54 1.01 9.14
N GLY A 571 19.96 2.06 9.71
CA GLY A 571 19.40 2.02 11.07
C GLY A 571 18.01 1.38 11.05
N GLU A 572 17.85 0.20 11.65
CA GLU A 572 16.58 -0.52 11.71
C GLU A 572 15.83 -0.18 13.01
N LEU A 573 14.87 0.74 12.94
CA LEU A 573 14.11 1.26 14.07
C LEU A 573 12.91 0.37 14.39
N MET A 574 12.92 -0.23 15.58
CA MET A 574 11.77 -0.96 16.13
C MET A 574 10.74 -0.04 16.80
N HIS A 575 11.14 1.20 17.09
CA HIS A 575 10.25 2.27 17.51
C HIS A 575 10.47 3.48 16.59
N MET A 576 9.40 3.92 15.94
CA MET A 576 9.44 4.98 14.92
C MET A 576 8.89 6.30 15.46
N ASP A 577 9.04 6.56 16.75
CA ASP A 577 8.69 7.87 17.30
C ASP A 577 9.54 8.97 16.61
N PRO A 578 8.95 10.12 16.26
CA PRO A 578 9.68 11.20 15.60
C PRO A 578 10.97 11.61 16.30
N GLU A 579 11.03 11.58 17.64
CA GLU A 579 12.28 11.89 18.35
C GLU A 579 13.40 10.87 18.08
N TYR A 580 13.08 9.58 17.97
CA TYR A 580 14.06 8.55 17.61
C TYR A 580 14.51 8.72 16.16
N ILE A 581 13.56 8.97 15.26
CA ILE A 581 13.85 9.17 13.83
C ILE A 581 14.80 10.36 13.67
N GLU A 582 14.51 11.50 14.31
CA GLU A 582 15.40 12.66 14.26
C GLU A 582 16.76 12.40 14.89
N ALA A 583 16.83 11.66 16.01
CA ALA A 583 18.09 11.33 16.65
C ALA A 583 18.99 10.45 15.75
N TRP A 584 18.39 9.52 15.00
CA TRP A 584 19.09 8.63 14.08
C TRP A 584 19.36 9.26 12.70
N SER A 585 18.62 10.31 12.34
CA SER A 585 18.82 11.05 11.09
C SER A 585 20.27 11.55 10.99
N GLY A 586 20.94 11.25 9.88
CA GLY A 586 22.34 11.59 9.64
C GLY A 586 23.37 10.77 10.43
N LYS A 587 22.96 9.79 11.25
CA LYS A 587 23.86 8.83 11.91
C LYS A 587 24.16 7.60 11.07
N VAL A 588 23.33 7.31 10.08
CA VAL A 588 23.34 6.14 9.20
C VAL A 588 22.98 6.57 7.77
N ALA A 589 23.25 5.73 6.78
CA ALA A 589 23.01 6.05 5.37
C ALA A 589 21.53 5.99 4.95
N GLY A 590 20.72 5.25 5.71
CA GLY A 590 19.28 5.16 5.53
C GLY A 590 18.61 4.52 6.75
N LEU A 591 17.29 4.58 6.79
CA LEU A 591 16.49 4.01 7.88
C LEU A 591 15.62 2.86 7.37
N ALA A 592 15.31 1.94 8.26
CA ALA A 592 14.27 0.95 8.05
C ALA A 592 13.40 0.84 9.30
N GLY A 593 12.15 0.42 9.14
CA GLY A 593 11.19 0.33 10.23
C GLY A 593 10.63 -1.06 10.40
N PHE A 594 10.29 -1.42 11.64
CA PHE A 594 9.43 -2.56 11.94
C PHE A 594 8.13 -2.07 12.55
N SER A 595 7.00 -2.51 12.00
CA SER A 595 5.68 -2.06 12.44
C SER A 595 4.68 -3.19 12.64
N VAL A 596 3.88 -3.04 13.70
CA VAL A 596 2.79 -3.94 14.10
C VAL A 596 1.41 -3.33 13.87
N TRP A 597 1.28 -2.44 12.88
CA TRP A 597 0.03 -1.71 12.57
C TRP A 597 -1.22 -2.57 12.39
N PHE A 598 -1.07 -3.85 12.07
CA PHE A 598 -2.16 -4.75 11.70
C PHE A 598 -2.08 -6.09 12.44
N ASN A 599 -1.28 -6.14 13.52
CA ASN A 599 -0.94 -7.40 14.20
C ASN A 599 -2.05 -7.80 15.18
N THR A 600 -2.65 -8.97 14.97
CA THR A 600 -3.81 -9.46 15.75
C THR A 600 -3.47 -9.92 17.17
N GLN A 601 -2.18 -9.97 17.54
CA GLN A 601 -1.73 -10.24 18.91
C GLN A 601 -1.83 -9.00 19.81
N CYS A 602 -1.92 -7.81 19.20
CA CYS A 602 -2.19 -6.56 19.91
C CYS A 602 -3.64 -6.53 20.37
N GLN A 603 -3.95 -5.66 21.35
CA GLN A 603 -5.24 -5.62 22.05
C GLN A 603 -6.47 -5.54 21.15
N MET A 604 -6.32 -4.99 19.94
CA MET A 604 -7.35 -4.88 18.91
C MET A 604 -7.81 -6.22 18.33
N GLY A 605 -6.98 -7.27 18.31
CA GLY A 605 -7.39 -8.58 17.79
C GLY A 605 -7.80 -8.57 16.31
N LEU A 606 -8.85 -9.34 15.96
CA LEU A 606 -9.51 -9.29 14.64
C LEU A 606 -10.48 -8.10 14.53
N ASN A 607 -9.95 -6.87 14.58
CA ASN A 607 -10.73 -5.64 14.49
C ASN A 607 -10.08 -4.69 13.47
N LEU A 608 -10.72 -3.57 13.10
CA LEU A 608 -10.10 -2.57 12.24
C LEU A 608 -8.96 -1.86 13.01
N HIS A 609 -7.71 -1.98 12.55
CA HIS A 609 -6.54 -1.44 13.28
C HIS A 609 -6.18 0.00 12.89
N MET A 610 -6.30 0.33 11.62
CA MET A 610 -5.83 1.57 11.02
C MET A 610 -6.82 2.06 9.97
N THR A 611 -6.99 3.37 9.88
CA THR A 611 -7.68 4.01 8.76
C THR A 611 -6.76 4.18 7.55
N ALA A 612 -7.34 4.43 6.38
CA ALA A 612 -6.61 4.72 5.16
C ALA A 612 -5.73 5.98 5.31
N GLY A 613 -6.30 7.08 5.84
CA GLY A 613 -5.56 8.33 6.03
C GLY A 613 -4.39 8.20 6.99
N GLU A 614 -4.59 7.55 8.15
CA GLU A 614 -3.51 7.33 9.13
C GLU A 614 -2.35 6.51 8.57
N THR A 615 -2.65 5.51 7.73
CA THR A 615 -1.64 4.66 7.11
C THR A 615 -0.87 5.42 6.03
N ALA A 616 -1.58 6.15 5.17
CA ALA A 616 -0.97 6.96 4.11
C ALA A 616 -0.02 8.03 4.67
N GLU A 617 -0.48 8.80 5.66
CA GLU A 617 0.34 9.83 6.32
C GLU A 617 1.65 9.25 6.89
N ARG A 618 1.59 8.06 7.48
CA ARG A 618 2.76 7.39 8.08
C ARG A 618 3.74 6.88 7.05
N VAL A 619 3.26 6.21 5.99
CA VAL A 619 4.14 5.74 4.91
C VAL A 619 4.84 6.91 4.24
N GLN A 620 4.10 7.98 3.94
CA GLN A 620 4.64 9.20 3.34
C GLN A 620 5.64 9.91 4.24
N TYR A 621 5.32 10.05 5.53
CA TYR A 621 6.22 10.63 6.52
C TYR A 621 7.53 9.83 6.64
N LEU A 622 7.45 8.51 6.76
CA LEU A 622 8.61 7.63 6.88
C LEU A 622 9.51 7.72 5.64
N HIS A 623 8.94 7.64 4.44
CA HIS A 623 9.70 7.83 3.21
C HIS A 623 10.40 9.21 3.17
N GLY A 624 9.67 10.28 3.54
CA GLY A 624 10.23 11.63 3.63
C GLY A 624 11.36 11.79 4.66
N LYS A 625 11.49 10.85 5.61
CA LYS A 625 12.57 10.79 6.61
C LYS A 625 13.72 9.86 6.21
N GLY A 626 13.74 9.35 4.98
CA GLY A 626 14.81 8.49 4.46
C GLY A 626 14.66 7.02 4.83
N PHE A 627 13.44 6.56 5.14
CA PHE A 627 13.18 5.13 5.27
C PHE A 627 13.20 4.46 3.90
N VAL A 628 14.00 3.41 3.79
CA VAL A 628 14.18 2.60 2.57
C VAL A 628 13.59 1.19 2.73
N GLY A 629 13.08 0.83 3.91
CA GLY A 629 12.40 -0.44 4.15
C GLY A 629 11.41 -0.34 5.30
N LEU A 630 10.31 -1.07 5.22
CA LEU A 630 9.31 -1.15 6.29
C LEU A 630 8.81 -2.58 6.41
N GLY A 631 8.91 -3.17 7.59
CA GLY A 631 8.23 -4.43 7.91
C GLY A 631 6.80 -4.15 8.37
N LEU A 632 5.81 -4.71 7.68
CA LEU A 632 4.41 -4.67 8.09
C LEU A 632 3.97 -6.07 8.50
N ASP A 633 3.12 -6.16 9.53
CA ASP A 633 2.51 -7.41 9.98
C ASP A 633 0.99 -7.48 9.67
N PRO A 634 0.55 -7.39 8.39
CA PRO A 634 -0.86 -7.51 8.05
C PRO A 634 -1.40 -8.92 8.27
N GLU A 635 -2.58 -9.04 8.87
CA GLU A 635 -3.25 -10.31 9.10
C GLU A 635 -4.76 -10.27 8.81
N ALA A 636 -5.21 -11.26 8.03
CA ALA A 636 -6.49 -11.97 8.18
C ALA A 636 -7.84 -11.23 8.13
N ILE A 637 -7.92 -9.93 7.88
CA ILE A 637 -9.20 -9.18 7.83
C ILE A 637 -9.45 -8.45 6.50
N TRP A 638 -9.22 -9.13 5.39
CA TRP A 638 -9.42 -8.58 4.03
C TRP A 638 -10.84 -8.02 3.77
N GLY A 639 -11.89 -8.59 4.39
CA GLY A 639 -13.26 -8.11 4.25
C GLY A 639 -13.53 -6.77 4.94
N LEU A 640 -12.71 -6.38 5.92
CA LEU A 640 -12.85 -5.13 6.68
C LEU A 640 -11.74 -4.11 6.42
N GLN A 641 -10.52 -4.58 6.13
CA GLN A 641 -9.32 -3.75 6.01
C GLN A 641 -8.58 -3.93 4.67
N GLY A 642 -9.11 -4.74 3.74
CA GLY A 642 -8.46 -5.05 2.47
C GLY A 642 -8.11 -3.81 1.63
N ARG A 643 -8.95 -2.78 1.63
CA ARG A 643 -8.67 -1.51 0.93
C ARG A 643 -7.43 -0.80 1.48
N VAL A 644 -7.18 -0.91 2.79
CA VAL A 644 -6.02 -0.32 3.45
C VAL A 644 -4.76 -1.15 3.17
N PHE A 645 -4.85 -2.48 3.13
CA PHE A 645 -3.71 -3.33 2.75
C PHE A 645 -3.27 -3.08 1.31
N TYR A 646 -4.23 -3.05 0.38
CA TYR A 646 -3.96 -2.72 -1.01
C TYR A 646 -3.30 -1.35 -1.13
N MET A 647 -3.91 -0.31 -0.53
CA MET A 647 -3.39 1.06 -0.58
C MET A 647 -2.00 1.20 0.06
N ALA A 648 -1.75 0.57 1.21
CA ALA A 648 -0.43 0.57 1.83
C ALA A 648 0.62 -0.01 0.87
N GLY A 649 0.31 -1.14 0.24
CA GLY A 649 1.17 -1.75 -0.78
C GLY A 649 1.46 -0.84 -1.98
N ARG A 650 0.45 -0.10 -2.48
CA ARG A 650 0.65 0.87 -3.57
C ARG A 650 1.58 2.00 -3.17
N LEU A 651 1.37 2.59 -1.98
CA LEU A 651 2.22 3.66 -1.46
C LEU A 651 3.65 3.20 -1.12
N MET A 652 3.86 1.91 -0.82
CA MET A 652 5.21 1.34 -0.70
C MET A 652 5.93 1.25 -2.06
N GLY A 653 5.20 1.32 -3.18
CA GLY A 653 5.78 1.48 -4.51
C GLY A 653 6.06 2.96 -4.82
N ASP A 654 5.05 3.80 -4.67
CA ASP A 654 5.11 5.24 -4.90
C ASP A 654 4.32 6.01 -3.82
N PRO A 655 5.01 6.59 -2.81
CA PRO A 655 4.36 7.34 -1.73
C PRO A 655 3.69 8.63 -2.19
N SER A 656 3.97 9.11 -3.40
CA SER A 656 3.40 10.36 -3.93
C SER A 656 2.00 10.20 -4.51
N GLU A 657 1.54 8.96 -4.72
CA GLU A 657 0.19 8.69 -5.23
C GLU A 657 -0.90 9.21 -4.26
N ASP A 658 -2.02 9.67 -4.82
CA ASP A 658 -3.19 10.04 -4.03
C ASP A 658 -3.85 8.78 -3.45
N TYR A 659 -3.67 8.58 -2.15
CA TYR A 659 -4.21 7.42 -1.46
C TYR A 659 -5.75 7.30 -1.61
N LYS A 660 -6.48 8.41 -1.78
CA LYS A 660 -7.93 8.37 -1.98
C LYS A 660 -8.29 7.77 -3.33
N ALA A 661 -7.54 8.09 -4.38
CA ALA A 661 -7.72 7.50 -5.70
C ALA A 661 -7.43 5.99 -5.67
N ILE A 662 -6.43 5.55 -4.90
CA ILE A 662 -6.11 4.13 -4.73
C ILE A 662 -7.25 3.38 -4.00
N ILE A 663 -7.82 4.01 -2.95
CA ILE A 663 -8.97 3.46 -2.23
C ILE A 663 -10.19 3.36 -3.14
N GLU A 664 -10.45 4.40 -3.94
CA GLU A 664 -11.51 4.40 -4.94
C GLU A 664 -11.31 3.31 -6.00
N GLU A 665 -10.08 3.13 -6.51
CA GLU A 665 -9.74 2.05 -7.45
C GLU A 665 -10.04 0.67 -6.86
N TYR A 666 -9.65 0.43 -5.60
CA TYR A 666 -9.96 -0.82 -4.90
C TYR A 666 -11.47 -1.02 -4.78
N CYS A 667 -12.21 -0.02 -4.29
CA CYS A 667 -13.65 -0.16 -4.08
C CYS A 667 -14.40 -0.42 -5.40
N ASN A 668 -14.05 0.31 -6.47
CA ASN A 668 -14.61 0.10 -7.80
C ASN A 668 -14.26 -1.28 -8.36
N GLY A 669 -12.98 -1.65 -8.28
CA GLY A 669 -12.47 -2.89 -8.86
C GLY A 669 -12.89 -4.16 -8.12
N VAL A 670 -13.15 -4.09 -6.81
CA VAL A 670 -13.57 -5.24 -5.99
C VAL A 670 -15.10 -5.37 -5.95
N TYR A 671 -15.80 -4.25 -5.74
CA TYR A 671 -17.24 -4.27 -5.46
C TYR A 671 -18.12 -3.84 -6.64
N GLY A 672 -17.56 -3.44 -7.79
CA GLY A 672 -18.33 -3.16 -8.99
C GLY A 672 -19.51 -2.20 -8.74
N LYS A 673 -20.73 -2.63 -9.03
CA LYS A 673 -21.95 -1.83 -8.78
C LYS A 673 -22.20 -1.50 -7.30
N ALA A 674 -21.72 -2.32 -6.38
CA ALA A 674 -21.84 -2.10 -4.94
C ALA A 674 -20.75 -1.16 -4.37
N SER A 675 -19.82 -0.66 -5.21
CA SER A 675 -18.68 0.17 -4.79
C SER A 675 -19.07 1.41 -3.98
N GLY A 676 -20.10 2.14 -4.40
CA GLY A 676 -20.57 3.33 -3.70
C GLY A 676 -21.05 3.01 -2.27
N THR A 677 -21.87 1.98 -2.12
CA THR A 677 -22.37 1.55 -0.80
C THR A 677 -21.25 0.96 0.07
N MET A 678 -20.35 0.15 -0.51
CA MET A 678 -19.21 -0.39 0.23
C MET A 678 -18.22 0.70 0.65
N THR A 679 -18.03 1.75 -0.14
CA THR A 679 -17.23 2.92 0.25
C THR A 679 -17.83 3.58 1.49
N GLN A 680 -19.15 3.80 1.51
CA GLN A 680 -19.85 4.33 2.69
C GLN A 680 -19.70 3.42 3.92
N PHE A 681 -19.83 2.11 3.74
CA PHE A 681 -19.65 1.12 4.81
C PHE A 681 -18.27 1.28 5.48
N PHE A 682 -17.20 1.28 4.69
CA PHE A 682 -15.86 1.40 5.23
C PHE A 682 -15.54 2.80 5.79
N ASP A 683 -16.03 3.86 5.17
CA ASP A 683 -15.79 5.24 5.63
C ASP A 683 -16.42 5.48 7.01
N VAL A 684 -17.63 4.97 7.22
CA VAL A 684 -18.32 5.01 8.52
C VAL A 684 -17.57 4.18 9.57
N LEU A 685 -17.08 2.99 9.18
CA LEU A 685 -16.26 2.13 10.06
C LEU A 685 -14.95 2.80 10.48
N GLU A 686 -14.23 3.41 9.53
CA GLU A 686 -12.97 4.11 9.77
C GLU A 686 -13.16 5.40 10.58
N ALA A 687 -14.23 6.15 10.32
CA ALA A 687 -14.58 7.33 11.13
C ALA A 687 -14.81 6.93 12.60
N ARG A 688 -15.56 5.85 12.84
CA ARG A 688 -15.78 5.33 14.20
C ARG A 688 -14.49 4.94 14.90
N LEU A 689 -13.55 4.29 14.21
CA LEU A 689 -12.23 3.96 14.76
C LEU A 689 -11.45 5.20 15.18
N ARG A 690 -11.45 6.23 14.33
CA ARG A 690 -10.80 7.50 14.64
C ARG A 690 -11.38 8.15 15.89
N ASP A 691 -12.69 8.10 16.07
CA ASP A 691 -13.37 8.75 17.18
C ASP A 691 -13.23 7.99 18.51
N VAL A 692 -13.30 6.65 18.47
CA VAL A 692 -13.31 5.82 19.69
C VAL A 692 -11.89 5.54 20.20
N VAL A 693 -10.95 5.29 19.29
CA VAL A 693 -9.58 4.93 19.63
C VAL A 693 -8.60 5.76 18.79
N PRO A 694 -8.53 7.09 18.97
CA PRO A 694 -7.63 7.93 18.18
C PRO A 694 -6.16 7.57 18.42
N ILE A 695 -5.34 7.70 17.38
CA ILE A 695 -3.88 7.69 17.50
C ILE A 695 -3.34 9.08 17.20
N ASP A 696 -2.36 9.51 17.99
CA ASP A 696 -1.67 10.78 17.73
C ASP A 696 -0.94 10.69 16.38
N LYS A 697 -0.88 11.80 15.65
CA LYS A 697 -0.15 11.87 14.37
C LYS A 697 1.34 11.51 14.50
N ASN A 698 1.94 11.80 15.66
CA ASN A 698 3.33 11.49 15.97
C ASN A 698 3.49 10.04 16.46
N ASP A 699 2.40 9.32 16.74
CA ASP A 699 2.46 7.90 17.07
C ASP A 699 2.53 7.05 15.80
N ILE A 700 3.70 7.08 15.17
CA ILE A 700 3.96 6.38 13.92
C ILE A 700 3.80 4.86 14.08
N SER A 701 4.21 4.30 15.23
CA SER A 701 4.08 2.86 15.51
C SER A 701 2.65 2.43 15.91
N ALA A 702 1.68 3.36 15.97
CA ALA A 702 0.32 3.12 16.45
C ALA A 702 0.27 2.49 17.87
N SER A 703 1.23 2.87 18.73
CA SER A 703 1.33 2.37 20.11
C SER A 703 0.09 2.69 20.94
N GLY A 704 -0.59 3.80 20.65
CA GLY A 704 -1.86 4.23 21.25
C GLY A 704 -2.91 3.14 21.23
N ARG A 705 -3.05 2.45 20.08
CA ARG A 705 -3.99 1.32 19.89
C ARG A 705 -3.41 -0.02 20.30
N ASN A 706 -2.09 -0.19 20.14
CA ASN A 706 -1.48 -1.51 20.29
C ASN A 706 -1.02 -1.82 21.72
N THR A 707 -0.46 -0.85 22.43
CA THR A 707 0.26 -1.08 23.70
C THR A 707 -0.05 -0.07 24.81
N ARG A 708 -0.61 1.11 24.48
CA ARG A 708 -0.84 2.22 25.44
C ARG A 708 -2.30 2.38 25.85
N LEU A 709 -3.19 1.50 25.42
CA LEU A 709 -4.58 1.51 25.86
C LEU A 709 -4.66 1.35 27.39
N PRO A 710 -5.60 2.05 28.07
CA PRO A 710 -5.84 1.84 29.49
C PRO A 710 -6.14 0.37 29.78
N ARG A 711 -5.68 -0.14 30.93
CA ARG A 711 -5.86 -1.55 31.31
C ARG A 711 -7.33 -2.01 31.29
N TRP A 712 -8.27 -1.10 31.59
CA TRP A 712 -9.70 -1.41 31.56
C TRP A 712 -10.25 -1.55 30.14
N MET A 713 -9.61 -0.96 29.13
CA MET A 713 -10.01 -1.03 27.73
C MET A 713 -9.43 -2.29 27.06
N ASN A 714 -9.75 -3.46 27.63
CA ASN A 714 -9.41 -4.78 27.08
C ASN A 714 -10.23 -5.10 25.82
N THR A 715 -9.91 -6.21 25.13
CA THR A 715 -10.56 -6.58 23.86
C THR A 715 -12.09 -6.59 23.93
N PRO A 716 -12.77 -7.23 24.91
CA PRO A 716 -14.22 -7.12 25.03
C PRO A 716 -14.74 -5.67 25.12
N ASN A 717 -14.09 -4.84 25.94
CA ASN A 717 -14.50 -3.46 26.14
C ASN A 717 -14.24 -2.58 24.92
N LEU A 718 -13.22 -2.90 24.11
CA LEU A 718 -13.00 -2.26 22.81
C LEU A 718 -14.16 -2.53 21.85
N PHE A 719 -14.61 -3.77 21.71
CA PHE A 719 -15.76 -4.09 20.85
C PHE A 719 -17.03 -3.38 21.33
N LEU A 720 -17.31 -3.40 22.64
CA LEU A 720 -18.45 -2.68 23.23
C LEU A 720 -18.38 -1.16 22.98
N ALA A 721 -17.20 -0.55 23.09
CA ALA A 721 -17.02 0.88 22.85
C ALA A 721 -17.12 1.23 21.36
N GLN A 722 -16.54 0.40 20.50
CA GLN A 722 -16.45 0.62 19.06
C GLN A 722 -17.81 0.45 18.37
N TYR A 723 -18.63 -0.51 18.80
CA TYR A 723 -19.79 -0.99 18.05
C TYR A 723 -21.12 -0.91 18.84
N PRO A 724 -21.62 0.28 19.20
CA PRO A 724 -22.92 0.40 19.86
C PRO A 724 -24.06 -0.07 18.93
N PRO A 725 -25.22 -0.50 19.46
CA PRO A 725 -26.32 -1.08 18.68
C PRO A 725 -26.76 -0.27 17.46
N ALA A 726 -27.01 1.04 17.62
CA ALA A 726 -27.40 1.91 16.51
C ALA A 726 -26.35 1.98 15.39
N PHE A 727 -25.07 1.85 15.73
CA PHE A 727 -23.98 1.82 14.75
C PHE A 727 -23.93 0.46 14.02
N LEU A 728 -24.17 -0.64 14.72
CA LEU A 728 -24.31 -1.96 14.11
C LEU A 728 -25.49 -2.01 13.14
N GLU A 729 -26.64 -1.41 13.49
CA GLU A 729 -27.80 -1.30 12.60
C GLU A 729 -27.49 -0.48 11.33
N GLN A 730 -26.72 0.61 11.47
CA GLN A 730 -26.27 1.40 10.32
C GLN A 730 -25.38 0.57 9.38
N LEU A 731 -24.40 -0.15 9.92
CA LEU A 731 -23.52 -1.02 9.14
C LEU A 731 -24.30 -2.16 8.47
N GLU A 732 -25.24 -2.79 9.19
CA GLU A 732 -26.13 -3.83 8.67
C GLU A 732 -26.93 -3.33 7.46
N ALA A 733 -27.53 -2.14 7.55
CA ALA A 733 -28.30 -1.56 6.45
C ALA A 733 -27.44 -1.32 5.20
N LEU A 734 -26.20 -0.86 5.39
CA LEU A 734 -25.25 -0.65 4.29
C LEU A 734 -24.83 -1.96 3.64
N ILE A 735 -24.45 -2.98 4.41
CA ILE A 735 -24.01 -4.25 3.83
C ILE A 735 -25.18 -4.99 3.15
N GLN A 736 -26.41 -4.92 3.68
CA GLN A 736 -27.61 -5.45 3.02
C GLN A 736 -27.91 -4.76 1.68
N LYS A 737 -27.66 -3.45 1.61
CA LYS A 737 -27.79 -2.70 0.37
C LYS A 737 -26.70 -3.12 -0.63
N ALA A 738 -25.46 -3.29 -0.19
CA ALA A 738 -24.38 -3.79 -1.04
C ALA A 738 -24.66 -5.20 -1.58
N GLU A 739 -25.24 -6.09 -0.77
CA GLU A 739 -25.66 -7.44 -1.19
C GLU A 739 -26.69 -7.39 -2.33
N LYS A 740 -27.60 -6.41 -2.31
CA LYS A 740 -28.60 -6.20 -3.37
C LYS A 740 -28.00 -5.57 -4.64
N GLU A 741 -26.97 -4.75 -4.49
CA GLU A 741 -26.27 -4.10 -5.61
C GLU A 741 -25.26 -5.01 -6.31
N ALA A 742 -24.78 -6.04 -5.61
CA ALA A 742 -23.82 -7.02 -6.12
C ALA A 742 -24.44 -7.91 -7.21
N ASP A 743 -24.05 -7.69 -8.47
CA ASP A 743 -24.71 -8.28 -9.64
C ASP A 743 -23.88 -9.34 -10.39
N THR A 744 -22.63 -9.56 -9.99
CA THR A 744 -21.76 -10.62 -10.53
C THR A 744 -21.33 -11.58 -9.43
N GLU A 745 -21.01 -12.83 -9.78
CA GLU A 745 -20.49 -13.82 -8.82
C GLU A 745 -19.28 -13.28 -8.05
N ARG A 746 -18.38 -12.59 -8.76
CA ARG A 746 -17.19 -11.97 -8.16
C ARG A 746 -17.53 -10.89 -7.14
N THR A 747 -18.40 -9.96 -7.51
CA THR A 747 -18.83 -8.91 -6.58
C THR A 747 -19.59 -9.50 -5.38
N GLN A 748 -20.46 -10.48 -5.61
CA GLN A 748 -21.20 -11.18 -4.54
C GLN A 748 -20.26 -11.90 -3.58
N GLY A 749 -19.21 -12.55 -4.09
CA GLY A 749 -18.19 -13.20 -3.29
C GLY A 749 -17.45 -12.22 -2.36
N TRP A 750 -17.06 -11.05 -2.88
CA TRP A 750 -16.36 -10.03 -2.07
C TRP A 750 -17.25 -9.30 -1.07
N VAL A 751 -18.51 -9.03 -1.43
CA VAL A 751 -19.50 -8.53 -0.47
C VAL A 751 -19.74 -9.57 0.62
N ARG A 752 -19.83 -10.87 0.27
CA ARG A 752 -20.00 -11.96 1.24
C ARG A 752 -18.82 -12.07 2.22
N LEU A 753 -17.58 -11.91 1.75
CA LEU A 753 -16.42 -11.87 2.66
C LEU A 753 -16.55 -10.72 3.67
N SER A 754 -16.97 -9.54 3.22
CA SER A 754 -17.16 -8.36 4.06
C SER A 754 -18.32 -8.59 5.06
N ARG A 755 -19.42 -9.20 4.59
CA ARG A 755 -20.54 -9.66 5.42
C ARG A 755 -20.11 -10.65 6.50
N ASP A 756 -19.39 -11.71 6.14
CA ASP A 756 -18.99 -12.74 7.10
C ASP A 756 -18.08 -12.16 8.20
N GLN A 757 -17.21 -11.19 7.88
CA GLN A 757 -16.38 -10.52 8.89
C GLN A 757 -17.16 -9.45 9.69
N PHE A 758 -18.16 -8.81 9.09
CA PHE A 758 -19.08 -7.93 9.81
C PHE A 758 -19.97 -8.71 10.80
N ASP A 759 -20.49 -9.87 10.40
CA ASP A 759 -21.30 -10.73 11.27
C ASP A 759 -20.50 -11.17 12.51
N PHE A 760 -19.19 -11.38 12.37
CA PHE A 760 -18.31 -11.58 13.53
C PHE A 760 -18.35 -10.39 14.50
N ILE A 761 -18.17 -9.16 14.01
CA ILE A 761 -18.20 -7.95 14.84
C ILE A 761 -19.56 -7.83 15.54
N LYS A 762 -20.64 -7.99 14.78
CA LYS A 762 -22.00 -7.81 15.25
C LYS A 762 -22.37 -8.82 16.32
N LEU A 763 -22.26 -10.11 16.02
CA LEU A 763 -22.65 -11.19 16.93
C LEU A 763 -21.75 -11.23 18.17
N LEU A 764 -20.45 -10.96 18.03
CA LEU A 764 -19.55 -10.82 19.19
C LEU A 764 -20.03 -9.70 20.11
N THR A 765 -20.35 -8.54 19.55
CA THR A 765 -20.73 -7.37 20.34
C THR A 765 -22.09 -7.54 21.00
N GLU A 766 -23.08 -8.08 20.28
CA GLU A 766 -24.41 -8.41 20.83
C GLU A 766 -24.30 -9.41 21.99
N MET A 767 -23.49 -10.46 21.85
CA MET A 767 -23.20 -11.40 22.94
C MET A 767 -22.56 -10.70 24.16
N LEU A 768 -21.60 -9.79 23.93
CA LEU A 768 -20.96 -9.03 25.01
C LEU A 768 -21.93 -8.05 25.70
N ILE A 769 -22.88 -7.47 24.95
CA ILE A 769 -23.93 -6.62 25.52
C ILE A 769 -24.84 -7.44 26.44
N ALA A 770 -25.34 -8.58 25.97
CA ALA A 770 -26.16 -9.47 26.79
C ALA A 770 -25.44 -9.92 28.06
N TYR A 771 -24.12 -10.16 27.97
CA TYR A 771 -23.30 -10.50 29.14
C TYR A 771 -23.21 -9.36 30.14
N ARG A 772 -23.02 -8.11 29.66
CA ARG A 772 -23.04 -6.92 30.53
C ARG A 772 -24.41 -6.70 31.18
N THR A 773 -25.49 -6.95 30.45
CA THR A 773 -26.86 -6.86 30.97
C THR A 773 -27.07 -7.85 32.11
N TRP A 774 -26.69 -9.12 31.92
CA TRP A 774 -26.76 -10.15 32.96
C TRP A 774 -25.87 -9.81 34.17
N GLN A 775 -24.61 -9.38 33.96
CA GLN A 775 -23.72 -8.95 35.05
C GLN A 775 -24.27 -7.76 35.86
N THR A 776 -25.07 -6.91 35.21
CA THR A 776 -25.69 -5.76 35.87
C THR A 776 -26.93 -6.18 36.65
N LYS A 777 -27.67 -7.16 36.15
CA LYS A 777 -28.89 -7.68 36.75
C LYS A 777 -29.04 -9.17 36.45
N GLU A 778 -28.72 -10.00 37.43
CA GLU A 778 -28.78 -11.46 37.31
C GLU A 778 -30.23 -11.95 37.42
N THR A 779 -30.97 -11.96 36.30
CA THR A 779 -32.32 -12.55 36.23
C THR A 779 -32.37 -13.72 35.26
N PRO A 780 -33.33 -14.65 35.40
CA PRO A 780 -33.53 -15.74 34.46
C PRO A 780 -33.70 -15.26 33.01
N GLU A 781 -34.38 -14.12 32.80
CA GLU A 781 -34.57 -13.53 31.47
C GLU A 781 -33.25 -13.08 30.86
N ASN A 782 -32.42 -12.35 31.62
CA ASN A 782 -31.11 -11.89 31.16
C ASN A 782 -30.13 -13.05 30.93
N TRP A 783 -30.21 -14.10 31.75
CA TRP A 783 -29.42 -15.32 31.56
C TRP A 783 -29.82 -16.04 30.25
N GLN A 784 -31.12 -16.15 29.99
CA GLN A 784 -31.62 -16.74 28.76
C GLN A 784 -31.24 -15.92 27.53
N GLU A 785 -31.29 -14.58 27.60
CA GLU A 785 -30.84 -13.69 26.52
C GLU A 785 -29.34 -13.86 26.24
N LEU A 786 -28.51 -13.89 27.29
CA LEU A 786 -27.08 -14.18 27.17
C LEU A 786 -26.84 -15.54 26.51
N LYS A 787 -27.57 -16.59 26.94
CA LYS A 787 -27.47 -17.92 26.33
C LYS A 787 -27.75 -17.88 24.84
N VAL A 788 -28.82 -17.18 24.42
CA VAL A 788 -29.17 -17.01 23.00
C VAL A 788 -28.04 -16.31 22.24
N GLY A 789 -27.46 -15.25 22.81
CA GLY A 789 -26.32 -14.54 22.20
C GLY A 789 -25.08 -15.44 22.03
N VAL A 790 -24.74 -16.23 23.05
CA VAL A 790 -23.62 -17.20 22.97
C VAL A 790 -23.91 -18.29 21.95
N ASP A 791 -25.14 -18.84 21.92
CA ASP A 791 -25.55 -19.86 20.95
C ASP A 791 -25.45 -19.34 19.50
N ALA A 792 -25.88 -18.09 19.25
CA ALA A 792 -25.78 -17.46 17.94
C ALA A 792 -24.32 -17.25 17.51
N PHE A 793 -23.46 -16.75 18.40
CA PHE A 793 -22.05 -16.55 18.09
C PHE A 793 -21.30 -17.89 17.88
N GLU A 794 -21.62 -18.94 18.66
CA GLU A 794 -21.05 -20.27 18.45
C GLU A 794 -21.50 -20.91 17.13
N ALA A 795 -22.75 -20.71 16.71
CA ALA A 795 -23.22 -21.13 15.40
C ALA A 795 -22.45 -20.44 14.26
N TYR A 796 -22.18 -19.13 14.40
CA TYR A 796 -21.29 -18.40 13.50
C TYR A 796 -19.87 -18.97 13.49
N ARG A 797 -19.27 -19.20 14.67
CA ARG A 797 -17.92 -19.77 14.77
C ARG A 797 -17.84 -21.12 14.05
N LEU A 798 -18.83 -21.99 14.25
CA LEU A 798 -18.91 -23.29 13.61
C LEU A 798 -18.99 -23.16 12.08
N LYS A 799 -19.85 -22.27 11.57
CA LYS A 799 -19.96 -21.97 10.14
C LYS A 799 -18.59 -21.60 9.56
N ILE A 800 -17.89 -20.65 10.16
CA ILE A 800 -16.62 -20.15 9.61
C ILE A 800 -15.52 -21.21 9.66
N VAL A 801 -15.35 -21.91 10.78
CA VAL A 801 -14.26 -22.90 10.92
C VAL A 801 -14.48 -24.13 10.05
N THR A 802 -15.73 -24.40 9.64
CA THR A 802 -16.09 -25.54 8.80
C THR A 802 -16.12 -25.25 7.30
N TYR A 803 -15.94 -23.99 6.88
CA TYR A 803 -15.84 -23.65 5.46
C TYR A 803 -14.86 -24.58 4.70
N PRO A 804 -15.25 -25.10 3.52
CA PRO A 804 -14.40 -25.94 2.72
C PRO A 804 -13.17 -25.18 2.23
N LYS A 805 -12.00 -25.83 2.22
CA LYS A 805 -10.75 -25.21 1.74
C LYS A 805 -10.89 -24.67 0.30
N ALA A 806 -11.57 -25.43 -0.56
CA ALA A 806 -11.84 -25.01 -1.95
C ALA A 806 -12.62 -23.68 -2.06
N TYR A 807 -13.48 -23.37 -1.07
CA TYR A 807 -14.16 -22.08 -1.01
C TYR A 807 -13.23 -20.98 -0.50
N THR A 808 -12.50 -21.25 0.60
CA THR A 808 -11.65 -20.25 1.25
C THR A 808 -10.44 -19.85 0.40
N ASP A 809 -9.92 -20.77 -0.41
CA ASP A 809 -8.83 -20.51 -1.35
C ASP A 809 -9.23 -19.52 -2.47
N ILE A 810 -10.54 -19.33 -2.69
CA ILE A 810 -11.08 -18.40 -3.69
C ILE A 810 -11.57 -17.11 -3.04
N TRP A 811 -12.34 -17.23 -1.96
CA TRP A 811 -13.16 -16.11 -1.44
C TRP A 811 -12.76 -15.62 -0.05
N TRP A 812 -11.84 -16.29 0.66
CA TRP A 812 -11.44 -15.88 2.00
C TRP A 812 -9.93 -15.94 2.20
N PRO A 813 -9.20 -15.00 1.56
CA PRO A 813 -7.78 -14.81 1.85
C PRO A 813 -7.57 -14.55 3.35
N GLY A 814 -6.63 -15.28 3.97
CA GLY A 814 -6.36 -15.19 5.40
C GLY A 814 -7.32 -15.96 6.33
N HIS A 815 -8.23 -16.79 5.79
CA HIS A 815 -9.18 -17.60 6.58
C HIS A 815 -8.52 -18.39 7.71
N GLY A 816 -7.36 -19.01 7.44
CA GLY A 816 -6.66 -19.80 8.45
C GLY A 816 -6.19 -18.97 9.66
N ALA A 817 -5.69 -17.76 9.43
CA ALA A 817 -5.31 -16.86 10.52
C ALA A 817 -6.53 -16.36 11.30
N PHE A 818 -7.63 -16.03 10.61
CA PHE A 818 -8.91 -15.67 11.21
C PHE A 818 -9.43 -16.80 12.12
N CYS A 819 -9.47 -18.03 11.61
CA CYS A 819 -9.92 -19.20 12.36
C CYS A 819 -9.04 -19.46 13.59
N LYS A 820 -7.70 -19.40 13.46
CA LYS A 820 -6.79 -19.62 14.59
C LYS A 820 -7.08 -18.69 15.76
N TRP A 821 -7.41 -17.43 15.48
CA TRP A 821 -7.80 -16.47 16.51
C TRP A 821 -9.21 -16.79 17.05
N LEU A 822 -10.16 -17.10 16.16
CA LEU A 822 -11.54 -17.43 16.53
C LEU A 822 -11.66 -18.65 17.47
N VAL A 823 -10.74 -19.62 17.39
CA VAL A 823 -10.67 -20.82 18.25
C VAL A 823 -9.32 -20.93 18.97
N GLY A 824 -8.79 -19.78 19.38
CA GLY A 824 -7.48 -19.63 20.00
C GLY A 824 -7.26 -20.52 21.22
N ASN A 825 -8.14 -20.48 22.23
CA ASN A 825 -8.10 -21.28 23.47
C ASN A 825 -6.70 -21.77 23.91
N LEU A 826 -5.74 -20.85 24.06
CA LEU A 826 -4.37 -21.20 24.38
C LEU A 826 -3.73 -20.23 25.37
N GLU A 827 -3.14 -20.78 26.42
CA GLU A 827 -2.15 -20.13 27.28
C GLU A 827 -0.76 -20.04 26.60
N ASP A 828 -0.58 -20.70 25.45
CA ASP A 828 0.63 -20.67 24.62
C ASP A 828 0.36 -20.00 23.26
N THR A 829 0.78 -18.74 23.18
CA THR A 829 0.64 -17.91 21.98
C THR A 829 1.49 -18.37 20.81
N GLY A 830 2.65 -19.01 21.07
CA GLY A 830 3.52 -19.54 20.03
C GLY A 830 2.83 -20.68 19.27
N LEU A 831 2.19 -21.61 19.99
CA LEU A 831 1.43 -22.70 19.37
C LEU A 831 0.20 -22.19 18.59
N ALA A 832 -0.47 -21.16 19.11
CA ALA A 832 -1.62 -20.53 18.45
C ALA A 832 -1.25 -19.91 17.11
N PHE A 833 -0.07 -19.29 17.08
CA PHE A 833 0.35 -18.43 15.99
C PHE A 833 1.08 -19.19 14.87
N TYR A 834 2.04 -20.05 15.22
CA TYR A 834 2.94 -20.69 14.24
C TYR A 834 2.43 -22.02 13.66
N THR A 835 1.38 -22.61 14.23
CA THR A 835 0.76 -23.83 13.68
C THR A 835 -0.16 -23.47 12.51
N THR A 836 -0.12 -24.23 11.41
CA THR A 836 -1.05 -24.03 10.29
C THR A 836 -2.49 -24.35 10.70
N TRP A 837 -3.46 -23.67 10.07
CA TRP A 837 -4.87 -23.90 10.38
C TRP A 837 -5.30 -25.35 10.07
N ASP A 838 -4.86 -25.94 8.97
CA ASP A 838 -5.23 -27.33 8.62
C ASP A 838 -4.78 -28.35 9.66
N THR A 839 -3.60 -28.15 10.26
CA THR A 839 -3.10 -28.96 11.38
C THR A 839 -3.97 -28.77 12.61
N ARG A 840 -4.30 -27.50 12.92
CA ARG A 840 -5.05 -27.13 14.11
C ARG A 840 -6.53 -27.52 14.04
N LYS A 841 -7.17 -27.41 12.87
CA LYS A 841 -8.59 -27.69 12.63
C LYS A 841 -8.96 -29.08 13.11
N LYS A 842 -8.12 -30.09 12.85
CA LYS A 842 -8.35 -31.48 13.31
C LYS A 842 -8.47 -31.58 14.84
N VAL A 843 -7.58 -30.88 15.56
CA VAL A 843 -7.57 -30.88 17.03
C VAL A 843 -8.78 -30.14 17.59
N VAL A 844 -9.11 -28.99 17.00
CA VAL A 844 -10.26 -28.16 17.39
C VAL A 844 -11.57 -28.91 17.17
N MET A 845 -11.78 -29.47 15.97
CA MET A 845 -13.01 -30.18 15.63
C MET A 845 -13.21 -31.45 16.46
N LYS A 846 -12.12 -32.12 16.87
CA LYS A 846 -12.20 -33.28 17.78
C LYS A 846 -12.65 -32.88 19.19
N LYS A 847 -12.22 -31.72 19.70
CA LYS A 847 -12.58 -31.22 21.03
C LYS A 847 -13.97 -30.59 21.07
N GLY A 848 -14.45 -30.07 19.94
CA GLY A 848 -15.61 -29.19 19.88
C GLY A 848 -15.22 -27.75 20.18
N ILE A 849 -15.99 -26.79 19.64
CA ILE A 849 -15.70 -25.34 19.79
C ILE A 849 -16.42 -24.70 20.98
N ARG A 850 -17.54 -25.29 21.43
CA ARG A 850 -18.35 -24.77 22.53
C ARG A 850 -17.53 -24.76 23.81
N GLY A 851 -17.56 -23.65 24.55
CA GLY A 851 -16.78 -23.51 25.78
C GLY A 851 -15.31 -23.14 25.55
N MET A 852 -14.88 -22.89 24.30
CA MET A 852 -13.51 -22.46 24.01
C MET A 852 -13.41 -20.93 23.98
N ALA A 853 -12.47 -20.39 24.75
CA ALA A 853 -12.07 -18.98 24.64
C ALA A 853 -11.48 -18.66 23.25
N MET A 854 -11.50 -17.38 22.88
CA MET A 854 -10.99 -16.87 21.61
C MET A 854 -9.87 -15.85 21.82
N GLY A 855 -9.01 -15.72 20.81
CA GLY A 855 -7.85 -14.84 20.81
C GLY A 855 -6.56 -15.47 21.37
N TYR A 856 -5.50 -14.67 21.37
CA TYR A 856 -4.16 -14.98 21.88
C TYR A 856 -3.39 -13.67 22.13
N GLY A 857 -2.29 -13.74 22.88
CA GLY A 857 -1.48 -12.56 23.21
C GLY A 857 -2.20 -11.67 24.21
N THR A 858 -2.21 -10.36 23.94
CA THR A 858 -2.97 -9.39 24.76
C THR A 858 -4.44 -9.30 24.34
N SER A 859 -4.80 -9.89 23.21
CA SER A 859 -6.15 -9.89 22.67
C SER A 859 -6.88 -11.20 22.97
N PHE A 860 -7.71 -11.21 24.01
CA PHE A 860 -8.34 -12.44 24.50
C PHE A 860 -9.75 -12.21 25.04
N ILE A 861 -10.67 -13.13 24.74
CA ILE A 861 -12.05 -13.14 25.25
C ILE A 861 -12.36 -14.55 25.77
N LYS A 862 -12.57 -14.66 27.08
CA LYS A 862 -12.87 -15.92 27.79
C LYS A 862 -14.36 -16.04 28.07
N GLU A 863 -14.86 -15.21 28.96
CA GLU A 863 -16.30 -15.09 29.23
C GLU A 863 -16.93 -14.10 28.24
N PRO A 864 -18.17 -14.33 27.79
CA PRO A 864 -19.11 -15.36 28.26
C PRO A 864 -18.97 -16.75 27.62
N LEU A 865 -18.03 -16.97 26.69
CA LEU A 865 -17.93 -18.23 25.92
C LEU A 865 -17.70 -19.48 26.78
N THR A 866 -17.03 -19.34 27.93
CA THR A 866 -16.73 -20.44 28.85
C THR A 866 -17.76 -20.66 29.95
N LEU A 867 -18.88 -19.91 29.96
CA LEU A 867 -19.93 -20.09 30.95
C LEU A 867 -20.68 -21.42 30.71
N ASN A 868 -21.09 -22.06 31.80
CA ASN A 868 -21.92 -23.25 31.73
C ASN A 868 -23.39 -22.85 31.69
N PHE A 869 -24.03 -23.05 30.55
CA PHE A 869 -25.46 -22.76 30.36
C PHE A 869 -26.36 -23.98 30.62
N ASP A 870 -25.79 -25.13 30.98
CA ASP A 870 -26.51 -26.38 31.22
C ASP A 870 -26.85 -26.59 32.71
N THR A 871 -26.43 -25.69 33.60
CA THR A 871 -26.78 -25.68 35.02
C THR A 871 -27.87 -24.64 35.27
N GLU A 872 -29.04 -25.08 35.76
CA GLU A 872 -30.19 -24.22 36.12
C GLU A 872 -30.09 -23.61 37.54
N ASP A 873 -28.98 -23.83 38.25
CA ASP A 873 -28.78 -23.42 39.65
C ASP A 873 -28.29 -21.97 39.84
#